data_AF-D7C6B9-F1
#
_entry.id   AF-D7C6B9-F1
#
_cell.length_a   1.000
_cell.length_b   1.000
_cell.length_c   1.000
_cell.angle_alpha   90.00
_cell.angle_beta   90.00
_cell.angle_gamma   90.00
#
_symmetry.space_group_name_H-M   'P 1'
#
loop_
_entity.id
_entity.type
_entity.pdbx_description
1 polymer ?
#
loop_
_entity_poly.entity_id
_entity_poly.type
_entity_poly.pdbx_seq_one_letter_code
_entity_poly.pdbx_strand_id
1 'polypeptide(L)'
;MILRKARLRGRRLVVSAAAAVAVLAGAGTWAAVAASSDGRPSVHREDRVLDMPGARIDTSYFTAGSGRRPAVLLAHGFGGSKDDLRSQAEGLARDGYAVLTWSARGFGASTGKIGLNDPAHEGADVQRLIDWLAKRPEVRLDSAGDPRVGVAGASYGGAASLLAAGYDRRVDAIAPAITYWNLADSLFPKGVFKSLWTGIFFTTGSADPTAGQAPGGQENQGGQAGRKDRSGQGCGRFEARLCAMYERVAVSGKPDDAARRMLEARSPSAVADRIKVPTLILQGQTDSLFPLDQSDAMAKAIKANGAPVAVDWLAGGHDGGDLETKRITSRTRAWFDRYLKGDKGTDTGPAFRITRTGGFDSTDGAALLRGATGDSYPGLTGHGQSVRLSGGEQSFANPPGGGPSGVSSVPGIAGLSQASSLGVGVSLDFPGQYARFDSAPLRQSLRITGSPTVKVRVKADAPDAVLFAKVYDVGPDGAQVLPAQLVSPVRVTGAERGRTVELRLPAVDHEVEPGHRLRLVLAATDLGYASPAEPATYTVSLADGGLTVPTAPDVRTQPASLAWWVWGLPLVAVVVAAALLLTGRRRTAAPAPDPELAEVPLRITGLSKRYAKSVDRYAVKDLSFTVEKGQVLGLLGPNGAGKTTTLRMLMGLIAPDSGEIRVFGHAIRPGASVLSRVGAFVEGAGFLPHLTGRANLELYWRATGRPAEDAHLDEALEIAGLGDALERAVRTYSQGMRQRLAIAQAMLGLPDLLILDEPTNGLDPPQIREMREVMIRYAAEGRTVIVSSHLLAEVEQSCTHLVVMDRGRLVEAGPVEEIAGTGSSLLVGHEGELSDALVEKVGALPGVASAARTSDGLLVHLDGTGPAQLLTELMRLEIPVTSFGPNRRLEDAFLTLIGGEVS
;
A
#
# COMPACT_ATOMS: atom_id res chain seq x y z
N MET A 1 -11.92 -23.42 53.79
CA MET A 1 -11.68 -22.03 53.29
C MET A 1 -11.66 -21.97 51.75
N ILE A 2 -12.67 -22.57 51.08
CA ILE A 2 -12.64 -22.84 49.62
C ILE A 2 -13.71 -22.07 48.83
N LEU A 3 -14.76 -21.52 49.47
CA LEU A 3 -15.84 -20.82 48.75
C LEU A 3 -15.60 -19.33 48.43
N ARG A 4 -14.55 -18.67 48.94
CA ARG A 4 -14.30 -17.23 48.69
C ARG A 4 -13.42 -16.92 47.48
N LYS A 5 -12.66 -17.88 46.93
CA LYS A 5 -11.73 -17.62 45.79
C LYS A 5 -12.38 -17.73 44.40
N ALA A 6 -13.51 -18.43 44.25
CA ALA A 6 -14.22 -18.56 42.97
C ALA A 6 -14.95 -17.27 42.55
N ARG A 7 -15.54 -16.53 43.51
CA ARG A 7 -16.28 -15.28 43.22
C ARG A 7 -15.41 -14.10 42.77
N LEU A 8 -14.10 -14.12 43.03
CA LEU A 8 -13.17 -13.04 42.65
C LEU A 8 -12.56 -13.20 41.25
N ARG A 9 -12.55 -14.40 40.67
CA ARG A 9 -12.08 -14.63 39.28
C ARG A 9 -13.11 -14.23 38.24
N GLY A 10 -14.40 -14.50 38.47
CA GLY A 10 -15.49 -14.06 37.59
C GLY A 10 -15.61 -12.54 37.52
N ARG A 11 -15.45 -11.84 38.66
CA ARG A 11 -15.56 -10.37 38.72
C ARG A 11 -14.42 -9.65 37.98
N ARG A 12 -13.20 -10.20 37.94
CA ARG A 12 -12.07 -9.58 37.23
C ARG A 12 -12.15 -9.79 35.71
N LEU A 13 -12.62 -10.94 35.26
CA LEU A 13 -12.89 -11.19 33.84
C LEU A 13 -14.01 -10.29 33.31
N VAL A 14 -15.05 -10.07 34.11
CA VAL A 14 -16.14 -9.13 33.77
C VAL A 14 -15.65 -7.68 33.77
N VAL A 15 -14.76 -7.27 34.69
CA VAL A 15 -14.22 -5.89 34.70
C VAL A 15 -13.23 -5.66 33.55
N SER A 16 -12.38 -6.63 33.20
CA SER A 16 -11.48 -6.54 32.04
C SER A 16 -12.23 -6.57 30.71
N ALA A 17 -13.28 -7.40 30.60
CA ALA A 17 -14.17 -7.42 29.45
C ALA A 17 -14.99 -6.12 29.37
N ALA A 18 -15.48 -5.59 30.49
CA ALA A 18 -16.19 -4.32 30.53
C ALA A 18 -15.28 -3.13 30.21
N ALA A 19 -14.00 -3.16 30.60
CA ALA A 19 -13.03 -2.12 30.23
C ALA A 19 -12.65 -2.21 28.74
N ALA A 20 -12.46 -3.41 28.19
CA ALA A 20 -12.23 -3.60 26.76
C ALA A 20 -13.46 -3.20 25.92
N VAL A 21 -14.67 -3.53 26.39
CA VAL A 21 -15.93 -3.09 25.79
C VAL A 21 -16.13 -1.59 25.98
N ALA A 22 -15.70 -0.97 27.08
CA ALA A 22 -15.77 0.48 27.27
C ALA A 22 -14.75 1.23 26.40
N VAL A 23 -13.59 0.64 26.11
CA VAL A 23 -12.60 1.20 25.16
C VAL A 23 -13.06 0.98 23.72
N LEU A 24 -13.65 -0.17 23.38
CA LEU A 24 -14.22 -0.43 22.06
C LEU A 24 -15.55 0.32 21.83
N ALA A 25 -16.34 0.53 22.87
CA ALA A 25 -17.52 1.39 22.84
C ALA A 25 -17.13 2.86 22.94
N GLY A 26 -16.01 3.22 23.57
CA GLY A 26 -15.47 4.58 23.60
C GLY A 26 -14.85 4.98 22.27
N ALA A 27 -14.05 4.10 21.65
CA ALA A 27 -13.54 4.25 20.29
C ALA A 27 -14.66 4.11 19.25
N GLY A 28 -15.60 3.20 19.49
CA GLY A 28 -16.80 2.99 18.67
C GLY A 28 -17.81 4.13 18.78
N THR A 29 -17.94 4.78 19.94
CA THR A 29 -18.73 6.02 20.09
C THR A 29 -17.96 7.24 19.66
N TRP A 30 -16.63 7.28 19.67
CA TRP A 30 -15.90 8.38 19.02
C TRP A 30 -15.99 8.28 17.49
N ALA A 31 -15.87 7.07 16.93
CA ALA A 31 -16.06 6.84 15.50
C ALA A 31 -17.54 6.95 15.10
N ALA A 32 -18.49 6.51 15.94
CA ALA A 32 -19.91 6.65 15.69
C ALA A 32 -20.42 8.05 15.98
N VAL A 33 -19.89 8.84 16.91
CA VAL A 33 -20.26 10.26 17.09
C VAL A 33 -19.59 11.13 16.02
N ALA A 34 -18.43 10.72 15.48
CA ALA A 34 -17.87 11.31 14.26
C ALA A 34 -18.60 10.89 12.97
N ALA A 35 -19.28 9.74 12.96
CA ALA A 35 -20.06 9.23 11.82
C ALA A 35 -21.59 9.41 11.95
N SER A 36 -22.09 9.82 13.12
CA SER A 36 -23.51 10.14 13.39
C SER A 36 -23.64 11.59 13.82
N SER A 37 -23.24 12.46 12.91
CA SER A 37 -23.72 13.84 12.88
C SER A 37 -23.85 14.33 11.44
N ASP A 38 -24.62 13.61 10.61
CA ASP A 38 -25.20 14.22 9.41
C ASP A 38 -26.43 15.06 9.81
N GLY A 39 -26.19 16.03 10.69
CA GLY A 39 -27.05 17.18 10.90
C GLY A 39 -26.77 18.28 9.86
N ARG A 40 -26.27 17.91 8.67
CA ARG A 40 -25.99 18.85 7.60
C ARG A 40 -27.31 19.29 6.99
N PRO A 41 -27.58 20.61 6.88
CA PRO A 41 -28.84 21.09 6.34
C PRO A 41 -29.02 20.59 4.89
N SER A 42 -30.22 20.10 4.58
CA SER A 42 -30.58 19.70 3.23
C SER A 42 -30.49 20.89 2.28
N VAL A 43 -29.83 20.72 1.14
CA VAL A 43 -29.72 21.76 0.11
C VAL A 43 -30.94 21.71 -0.80
N HIS A 44 -31.62 22.84 -0.95
CA HIS A 44 -32.65 23.05 -1.96
C HIS A 44 -32.02 23.57 -3.25
N ARG A 45 -32.39 22.98 -4.39
CA ARG A 45 -31.94 23.36 -5.74
C ARG A 45 -33.15 23.76 -6.58
N GLU A 46 -33.09 24.94 -7.19
CA GLU A 46 -34.04 25.41 -8.20
C GLU A 46 -33.32 25.57 -9.54
N ASP A 47 -33.71 24.81 -10.56
CA ASP A 47 -33.22 24.99 -11.92
C ASP A 47 -34.11 25.97 -12.69
N ARG A 48 -33.50 26.91 -13.42
CA ARG A 48 -34.23 27.97 -14.10
C ARG A 48 -33.51 28.44 -15.35
N VAL A 49 -34.28 28.75 -16.38
CA VAL A 49 -33.78 29.43 -17.57
C VAL A 49 -34.17 30.91 -17.49
N LEU A 50 -33.19 31.81 -17.59
CA LEU A 50 -33.38 33.25 -17.56
C LEU A 50 -33.25 33.83 -18.97
N ASP A 51 -34.23 34.64 -19.37
CA ASP A 51 -34.19 35.34 -20.65
C ASP A 51 -33.26 36.55 -20.59
N MET A 52 -32.28 36.56 -21.48
CA MET A 52 -31.33 37.66 -21.69
C MET A 52 -31.49 38.22 -23.10
N PRO A 53 -31.05 39.45 -23.38
CA PRO A 53 -31.05 39.97 -24.74
C PRO A 53 -30.26 39.06 -25.70
N GLY A 54 -30.97 38.42 -26.62
CA GLY A 54 -30.40 37.53 -27.64
C GLY A 54 -29.92 36.15 -27.14
N ALA A 55 -30.22 35.76 -25.90
CA ALA A 55 -29.87 34.44 -25.36
C ALA A 55 -30.80 34.01 -24.22
N ARG A 56 -30.90 32.71 -23.98
CA ARG A 56 -31.52 32.13 -22.80
C ARG A 56 -30.42 31.46 -21.98
N ILE A 57 -30.28 31.86 -20.72
CA ILE A 57 -29.20 31.42 -19.84
C ILE A 57 -29.76 30.40 -18.85
N ASP A 58 -29.22 29.19 -18.92
CA ASP A 58 -29.53 28.09 -18.04
C ASP A 58 -28.79 28.23 -16.71
N THR A 59 -29.54 28.18 -15.60
CA THR A 59 -29.06 28.48 -14.24
C THR A 59 -29.54 27.46 -13.21
N SER A 60 -28.79 27.29 -12.13
CA SER A 60 -29.19 26.54 -10.94
C SER A 60 -28.92 27.36 -9.69
N TYR A 61 -29.94 27.48 -8.83
CA TYR A 61 -29.88 28.24 -7.59
C TYR A 61 -29.95 27.29 -6.38
N PHE A 62 -29.04 27.45 -5.42
CA PHE A 62 -28.86 26.56 -4.29
C PHE A 62 -28.94 27.32 -2.96
N THR A 63 -29.72 26.79 -2.01
CA THR A 63 -29.89 27.34 -0.66
C THR A 63 -30.00 26.23 0.38
N ALA A 64 -29.74 26.49 1.66
CA ALA A 64 -29.91 25.50 2.73
C ALA A 64 -30.32 26.14 4.07
N GLY A 65 -31.35 25.63 4.75
CA GLY A 65 -31.86 26.26 5.99
C GLY A 65 -32.54 27.62 5.77
N SER A 66 -32.96 28.28 6.85
CA SER A 66 -33.75 29.53 6.81
C SER A 66 -32.90 30.80 7.02
N GLY A 67 -33.37 31.94 6.49
CA GLY A 67 -32.75 33.25 6.70
C GLY A 67 -31.98 33.84 5.50
N ARG A 68 -31.73 35.16 5.58
CA ARG A 68 -30.98 35.93 4.57
C ARG A 68 -29.48 35.67 4.66
N ARG A 69 -28.82 35.55 3.52
CA ARG A 69 -27.40 35.18 3.43
C ARG A 69 -26.66 35.83 2.26
N PRO A 70 -25.34 36.01 2.32
CA PRO A 70 -24.56 36.43 1.15
C PRO A 70 -24.72 35.46 -0.01
N ALA A 71 -24.65 35.98 -1.23
CA ALA A 71 -24.70 35.19 -2.45
C ALA A 71 -23.30 34.89 -3.01
N VAL A 72 -23.17 33.77 -3.73
CA VAL A 72 -21.97 33.45 -4.50
C VAL A 72 -22.39 33.05 -5.92
N LEU A 73 -21.84 33.71 -6.92
CA LEU A 73 -21.91 33.28 -8.31
C LEU A 73 -20.73 32.37 -8.61
N LEU A 74 -21.00 31.18 -9.16
CA LEU A 74 -19.96 30.27 -9.63
C LEU A 74 -19.99 30.16 -11.16
N ALA A 75 -18.87 30.52 -11.78
CA ALA A 75 -18.68 30.54 -13.22
C ALA A 75 -17.91 29.29 -13.69
N HIS A 76 -18.39 28.64 -14.75
CA HIS A 76 -17.80 27.39 -15.24
C HIS A 76 -16.54 27.63 -16.09
N GLY A 77 -15.66 26.63 -16.15
CA GLY A 77 -14.52 26.62 -17.06
C GLY A 77 -14.93 26.46 -18.52
N PHE A 78 -14.03 26.75 -19.46
CA PHE A 78 -14.36 26.66 -20.89
C PHE A 78 -14.75 25.22 -21.29
N GLY A 79 -15.82 25.07 -22.07
CA GLY A 79 -16.34 23.75 -22.45
C GLY A 79 -17.22 23.07 -21.38
N GLY A 80 -17.20 23.58 -20.14
CA GLY A 80 -18.06 23.11 -19.05
C GLY A 80 -19.46 23.74 -19.07
N SER A 81 -20.19 23.50 -17.98
CA SER A 81 -21.55 24.01 -17.74
C SER A 81 -21.81 24.28 -16.26
N LYS A 82 -23.01 24.78 -15.95
CA LYS A 82 -23.47 24.96 -14.56
C LYS A 82 -23.41 23.69 -13.70
N ASP A 83 -23.52 22.50 -14.32
CA ASP A 83 -23.63 21.23 -13.61
C ASP A 83 -22.27 20.75 -13.06
N ASP A 84 -21.16 21.13 -13.69
CA ASP A 84 -19.79 20.83 -13.21
C ASP A 84 -19.51 21.47 -11.85
N LEU A 85 -20.21 22.57 -11.54
CA LEU A 85 -20.07 23.36 -10.33
C LEU A 85 -20.97 22.89 -9.19
N ARG A 86 -21.83 21.89 -9.43
CA ARG A 86 -22.88 21.46 -8.49
C ARG A 86 -22.32 21.09 -7.12
N SER A 87 -21.26 20.28 -7.07
CA SER A 87 -20.67 19.82 -5.80
C SER A 87 -20.16 21.00 -4.96
N GLN A 88 -19.49 21.95 -5.60
CA GLN A 88 -19.02 23.18 -4.96
C GLN A 88 -20.20 24.05 -4.50
N ALA A 89 -21.24 24.18 -5.32
CA ALA A 89 -22.42 24.96 -5.01
C ALA A 89 -23.19 24.40 -3.81
N GLU A 90 -23.38 23.08 -3.76
CA GLU A 90 -24.01 22.43 -2.61
C GLU A 90 -23.16 22.57 -1.34
N GLY A 91 -21.82 22.50 -1.45
CA GLY A 91 -20.91 22.77 -0.33
C GLY A 91 -21.11 24.16 0.26
N LEU A 92 -20.99 25.20 -0.57
CA LEU A 92 -21.20 26.59 -0.17
C LEU A 92 -22.63 26.85 0.34
N ALA A 93 -23.65 26.21 -0.24
CA ALA A 93 -25.02 26.33 0.23
C ALA A 93 -25.17 25.78 1.66
N ARG A 94 -24.59 24.60 1.95
CA ARG A 94 -24.55 24.02 3.31
C ARG A 94 -23.81 24.93 4.29
N ASP A 95 -22.85 25.70 3.80
CA ASP A 95 -22.09 26.68 4.58
C ASP A 95 -22.81 28.03 4.75
N GLY A 96 -24.08 28.12 4.35
CA GLY A 96 -24.90 29.30 4.56
C GLY A 96 -24.72 30.37 3.48
N TYR A 97 -24.39 30.00 2.24
CA TYR A 97 -24.46 30.89 1.07
C TYR A 97 -25.72 30.63 0.24
N ALA A 98 -26.13 31.62 -0.53
CA ALA A 98 -27.08 31.47 -1.64
C ALA A 98 -26.25 31.37 -2.93
N VAL A 99 -26.23 30.21 -3.57
CA VAL A 99 -25.28 29.98 -4.67
C VAL A 99 -26.02 29.94 -6.00
N LEU A 100 -25.54 30.68 -6.98
CA LEU A 100 -26.06 30.66 -8.35
C LEU A 100 -24.96 30.17 -9.29
N THR A 101 -25.23 29.07 -9.99
CA THR A 101 -24.41 28.59 -11.12
C THR A 101 -25.15 28.90 -12.42
N TRP A 102 -24.42 29.16 -13.49
CA TRP A 102 -25.00 29.34 -14.83
C TRP A 102 -24.11 28.74 -15.90
N SER A 103 -24.71 28.37 -17.03
CA SER A 103 -24.00 28.03 -18.26
C SER A 103 -23.93 29.30 -19.12
N ALA A 104 -22.74 29.76 -19.49
CA ALA A 104 -22.56 30.94 -20.32
C ALA A 104 -23.13 30.74 -21.74
N ARG A 105 -23.23 31.83 -22.52
CA ARG A 105 -23.82 31.78 -23.86
C ARG A 105 -23.14 30.73 -24.73
N GLY A 106 -23.96 29.90 -25.37
CA GLY A 106 -23.45 28.83 -26.21
C GLY A 106 -22.76 27.70 -25.46
N PHE A 107 -22.97 27.53 -24.14
CA PHE A 107 -22.55 26.35 -23.35
C PHE A 107 -23.74 25.66 -22.68
N GLY A 108 -23.60 24.38 -22.34
CA GLY A 108 -24.68 23.59 -21.73
C GLY A 108 -25.99 23.70 -22.50
N ALA A 109 -27.10 23.95 -21.78
CA ALA A 109 -28.41 24.22 -22.38
C ALA A 109 -28.67 25.71 -22.69
N SER A 110 -27.69 26.60 -22.46
CA SER A 110 -27.82 28.02 -22.79
C SER A 110 -27.75 28.25 -24.29
N THR A 111 -28.59 29.16 -24.79
CA THR A 111 -28.57 29.58 -26.20
C THR A 111 -27.58 30.74 -26.42
N GLY A 112 -27.58 31.32 -27.62
CA GLY A 112 -26.65 32.40 -27.99
C GLY A 112 -25.34 31.88 -28.58
N LYS A 113 -24.35 32.77 -28.66
CA LYS A 113 -23.02 32.48 -29.22
C LYS A 113 -21.93 32.77 -28.19
N ILE A 114 -20.86 31.99 -28.24
CA ILE A 114 -19.68 32.14 -27.38
C ILE A 114 -18.97 33.44 -27.75
N GLY A 115 -18.93 34.36 -26.80
CA GLY A 115 -18.34 35.68 -26.93
C GLY A 115 -16.96 35.82 -26.30
N LEU A 116 -16.42 34.80 -25.63
CA LEU A 116 -15.16 34.89 -24.91
C LEU A 116 -15.13 36.02 -23.87
N ASN A 117 -16.10 35.97 -22.97
CA ASN A 117 -16.38 36.97 -21.95
C ASN A 117 -16.63 38.37 -22.55
N ASP A 118 -17.33 38.42 -23.69
CA ASP A 118 -17.68 39.69 -24.33
C ASP A 118 -18.48 40.56 -23.35
N PRO A 119 -18.04 41.80 -23.08
CA PRO A 119 -18.65 42.62 -22.04
C PRO A 119 -20.08 43.06 -22.38
N ALA A 120 -20.41 43.21 -23.67
CA ALA A 120 -21.74 43.61 -24.11
C ALA A 120 -22.77 42.47 -24.01
N HIS A 121 -22.32 41.22 -24.06
CA HIS A 121 -23.19 40.04 -23.98
C HIS A 121 -23.00 39.29 -22.66
N GLU A 122 -21.93 38.52 -22.50
CA GLU A 122 -21.73 37.65 -21.33
C GLU A 122 -21.46 38.46 -20.06
N GLY A 123 -20.72 39.57 -20.13
CA GLY A 123 -20.55 40.48 -18.99
C GLY A 123 -21.88 41.09 -18.53
N ALA A 124 -22.71 41.51 -19.50
CA ALA A 124 -24.04 42.06 -19.24
C ALA A 124 -25.04 41.00 -18.75
N ASP A 125 -24.84 39.72 -19.07
CA ASP A 125 -25.62 38.62 -18.48
C ASP A 125 -25.30 38.48 -17.00
N VAL A 126 -24.02 38.52 -16.60
CA VAL A 126 -23.62 38.42 -15.20
C VAL A 126 -24.23 39.56 -14.35
N GLN A 127 -24.25 40.80 -14.88
CA GLN A 127 -24.93 41.91 -14.20
C GLN A 127 -26.43 41.64 -13.98
N ARG A 128 -27.11 41.01 -14.95
CA ARG A 128 -28.53 40.62 -14.83
C ARG A 128 -28.74 39.46 -13.86
N LEU A 129 -27.77 38.54 -13.75
CA LEU A 129 -27.79 37.50 -12.71
C LEU A 129 -27.69 38.13 -11.31
N ILE A 130 -26.85 39.16 -11.15
CA ILE A 130 -26.77 39.95 -9.90
C ILE A 130 -28.09 40.68 -9.63
N ASP A 131 -28.72 41.29 -10.66
CA ASP A 131 -30.05 41.90 -10.53
C ASP A 131 -31.12 40.91 -10.10
N TRP A 132 -31.03 39.67 -10.58
CA TRP A 132 -31.93 38.59 -10.19
C TRP A 132 -31.73 38.20 -8.72
N LEU A 133 -30.47 38.04 -8.28
CA LEU A 133 -30.13 37.75 -6.88
C LEU A 133 -30.59 38.85 -5.93
N ALA A 134 -30.48 40.12 -6.33
CA ALA A 134 -30.95 41.26 -5.55
C ALA A 134 -32.47 41.21 -5.23
N LYS A 135 -33.24 40.45 -6.01
CA LYS A 135 -34.69 40.28 -5.84
C LYS A 135 -35.06 39.02 -5.06
N ARG A 136 -34.10 38.23 -4.56
CA ARG A 136 -34.36 36.98 -3.83
C ARG A 136 -34.53 37.23 -2.34
N PRO A 137 -35.60 36.73 -1.70
CA PRO A 137 -35.86 36.98 -0.29
C PRO A 137 -34.80 36.33 0.63
N GLU A 138 -34.12 35.30 0.17
CA GLU A 138 -33.05 34.59 0.88
C GLU A 138 -31.69 35.29 0.75
N VAL A 139 -31.53 36.24 -0.17
CA VAL A 139 -30.26 36.95 -0.38
C VAL A 139 -30.18 38.16 0.55
N ARG A 140 -29.03 38.30 1.22
CA ARG A 140 -28.71 39.47 2.03
C ARG A 140 -28.31 40.61 1.12
N LEU A 141 -28.93 41.77 1.35
CA LEU A 141 -28.63 43.00 0.65
C LEU A 141 -27.88 43.95 1.58
N ASP A 142 -26.91 44.68 1.04
CA ASP A 142 -26.23 45.78 1.75
C ASP A 142 -27.02 47.08 1.66
N SER A 143 -27.68 47.29 0.52
CA SER A 143 -28.64 48.36 0.31
C SER A 143 -29.73 47.90 -0.68
N ALA A 144 -30.76 48.71 -0.91
CA ALA A 144 -31.86 48.31 -1.80
C ALA A 144 -31.34 48.06 -3.23
N GLY A 145 -31.50 46.84 -3.74
CA GLY A 145 -31.02 46.44 -5.07
C GLY A 145 -29.53 46.05 -5.13
N ASP A 146 -28.85 46.01 -3.98
CA ASP A 146 -27.42 45.75 -3.85
C ASP A 146 -27.19 44.47 -3.02
N PRO A 147 -27.07 43.30 -3.67
CA PRO A 147 -26.86 42.04 -2.98
C PRO A 147 -25.41 41.92 -2.51
N ARG A 148 -25.20 41.48 -1.27
CA ARG A 148 -23.86 41.08 -0.83
C ARG A 148 -23.45 39.84 -1.63
N VAL A 149 -22.49 39.96 -2.54
CA VAL A 149 -22.20 38.91 -3.52
C VAL A 149 -20.71 38.75 -3.81
N GLY A 150 -20.26 37.50 -3.84
CA GLY A 150 -18.94 37.12 -4.37
C GLY A 150 -19.04 36.36 -5.68
N VAL A 151 -17.95 36.37 -6.45
CA VAL A 151 -17.87 35.61 -7.71
C VAL A 151 -16.60 34.74 -7.73
N ALA A 152 -16.75 33.46 -8.09
CA ALA A 152 -15.64 32.52 -8.19
C ALA A 152 -15.75 31.71 -9.48
N GLY A 153 -14.61 31.23 -9.97
CA GLY A 153 -14.58 30.37 -11.14
C GLY A 153 -13.17 30.00 -11.54
N ALA A 154 -13.04 28.92 -12.30
CA ALA A 154 -11.76 28.47 -12.83
C ALA A 154 -11.68 28.73 -14.34
N SER A 155 -10.48 28.93 -14.89
CA SER A 155 -10.26 29.09 -16.33
C SER A 155 -11.12 30.23 -16.89
N TYR A 156 -11.93 29.98 -17.90
CA TYR A 156 -12.92 30.92 -18.43
C TYR A 156 -13.80 31.60 -17.35
N GLY A 157 -14.25 30.84 -16.36
CA GLY A 157 -15.05 31.35 -15.25
C GLY A 157 -14.25 32.24 -14.30
N GLY A 158 -12.94 32.03 -14.18
CA GLY A 158 -12.05 32.90 -13.42
C GLY A 158 -11.99 34.30 -14.03
N ALA A 159 -11.89 34.40 -15.36
CA ALA A 159 -11.92 35.67 -16.07
C ALA A 159 -13.29 36.35 -15.94
N ALA A 160 -14.38 35.57 -16.01
CA ALA A 160 -15.72 36.09 -15.73
C ALA A 160 -15.84 36.70 -14.33
N SER A 161 -15.20 36.13 -13.31
CA SER A 161 -15.21 36.70 -11.95
C SER A 161 -14.50 38.05 -11.87
N LEU A 162 -13.35 38.19 -12.55
CA LEU A 162 -12.60 39.45 -12.62
C LEU A 162 -13.36 40.53 -13.39
N LEU A 163 -13.95 40.15 -14.52
CA LEU A 163 -14.76 41.06 -15.34
C LEU A 163 -16.03 41.48 -14.59
N ALA A 164 -16.68 40.58 -13.87
CA ALA A 164 -17.82 40.93 -13.01
C ALA A 164 -17.44 42.01 -11.99
N ALA A 165 -16.31 41.86 -11.30
CA ALA A 165 -15.81 42.87 -10.36
C ALA A 165 -15.41 44.20 -11.02
N GLY A 166 -14.95 44.17 -12.28
CA GLY A 166 -14.60 45.38 -13.04
C GLY A 166 -15.79 46.13 -13.62
N TYR A 167 -16.88 45.44 -13.95
CA TYR A 167 -18.08 46.01 -14.57
C TYR A 167 -19.24 46.26 -13.59
N ASP A 168 -19.31 45.55 -12.48
CA ASP A 168 -20.38 45.69 -11.48
C ASP A 168 -19.80 45.99 -10.09
N ARG A 169 -20.10 47.19 -9.58
CA ARG A 169 -19.59 47.66 -8.28
C ARG A 169 -20.21 46.94 -7.08
N ARG A 170 -21.27 46.16 -7.29
CA ARG A 170 -21.96 45.38 -6.25
C ARG A 170 -21.22 44.10 -5.88
N VAL A 171 -20.23 43.67 -6.67
CA VAL A 171 -19.39 42.52 -6.32
C VAL A 171 -18.48 42.90 -5.15
N ASP A 172 -18.50 42.11 -4.08
CA ASP A 172 -17.76 42.40 -2.84
C ASP A 172 -16.41 41.67 -2.73
N ALA A 173 -16.29 40.48 -3.32
CA ALA A 173 -15.08 39.68 -3.25
C ALA A 173 -15.02 38.67 -4.40
N ILE A 174 -13.82 38.34 -4.86
CA ILE A 174 -13.64 37.35 -5.94
C ILE A 174 -12.55 36.33 -5.63
N ALA A 175 -12.67 35.16 -6.24
CA ALA A 175 -11.68 34.09 -6.19
C ALA A 175 -11.47 33.46 -7.58
N PRO A 176 -10.73 34.15 -8.49
CA PRO A 176 -10.35 33.60 -9.79
C PRO A 176 -9.32 32.47 -9.64
N ALA A 177 -9.54 31.36 -10.34
CA ALA A 177 -8.62 30.23 -10.39
C ALA A 177 -8.14 29.92 -11.82
N ILE A 178 -6.87 29.55 -11.97
CA ILE A 178 -6.20 29.10 -13.20
C ILE A 178 -6.69 29.89 -14.42
N THR A 179 -6.55 31.22 -14.43
CA THR A 179 -7.22 32.06 -15.44
C THR A 179 -6.28 33.08 -16.07
N TYR A 180 -6.75 33.73 -17.12
CA TYR A 180 -6.03 34.77 -17.82
C TYR A 180 -6.33 36.15 -17.26
N TRP A 181 -5.32 37.01 -17.27
CA TRP A 181 -5.48 38.46 -17.07
C TRP A 181 -5.68 39.17 -18.41
N ASN A 182 -4.94 38.76 -19.43
CA ASN A 182 -5.07 39.22 -20.81
C ASN A 182 -5.06 38.03 -21.77
N LEU A 183 -6.20 37.75 -22.40
CA LEU A 183 -6.37 36.64 -23.33
C LEU A 183 -5.52 36.81 -24.59
N ALA A 184 -5.32 38.04 -25.06
CA ALA A 184 -4.44 38.31 -26.19
C ALA A 184 -2.99 37.93 -25.85
N ASP A 185 -2.49 38.31 -24.67
CA ASP A 185 -1.13 37.96 -24.27
C ASP A 185 -0.99 36.47 -23.93
N SER A 186 -2.08 35.82 -23.52
CA SER A 186 -2.11 34.38 -23.28
C SER A 186 -2.06 33.54 -24.57
N LEU A 187 -2.83 33.91 -25.61
CA LEU A 187 -2.89 33.19 -26.88
C LEU A 187 -1.83 33.65 -27.87
N PHE A 188 -1.36 34.90 -27.72
CA PHE A 188 -0.36 35.53 -28.57
C PHE A 188 0.86 36.05 -27.78
N PRO A 189 1.45 35.25 -26.88
CA PRO A 189 2.54 35.71 -26.02
C PRO A 189 3.68 36.28 -26.86
N LYS A 190 3.99 37.55 -26.60
CA LYS A 190 5.05 38.30 -27.31
C LYS A 190 4.95 38.22 -28.85
N GLY A 191 3.74 38.17 -29.38
CA GLY A 191 3.48 38.15 -30.83
C GLY A 191 3.70 36.78 -31.50
N VAL A 192 3.80 35.71 -30.72
CA VAL A 192 3.87 34.32 -31.20
C VAL A 192 2.52 33.65 -30.98
N PHE A 193 1.99 33.00 -32.01
CA PHE A 193 0.69 32.35 -31.93
C PHE A 193 0.79 30.99 -31.23
N LYS A 194 0.09 30.82 -30.10
CA LYS A 194 -0.04 29.55 -29.36
C LYS A 194 -1.06 28.63 -30.06
N SER A 195 -0.64 28.05 -31.19
CA SER A 195 -1.51 27.34 -32.13
C SER A 195 -2.19 26.12 -31.53
N LEU A 196 -1.50 25.31 -30.74
CA LEU A 196 -2.03 24.06 -30.22
C LEU A 196 -3.21 24.29 -29.26
N TRP A 197 -3.00 25.10 -28.21
CA TRP A 197 -4.05 25.45 -27.26
C TRP A 197 -5.20 26.21 -27.91
N THR A 198 -4.90 27.16 -28.81
CA THR A 198 -5.96 27.90 -29.51
C THR A 198 -6.78 26.96 -30.40
N GLY A 199 -6.12 26.02 -31.08
CA GLY A 199 -6.80 24.99 -31.88
C GLY A 199 -7.70 24.09 -31.04
N ILE A 200 -7.23 23.61 -29.88
CA ILE A 200 -8.05 22.84 -28.92
C ILE A 200 -9.26 23.67 -28.51
N PHE A 201 -9.05 24.92 -28.11
CA PHE A 201 -10.09 25.82 -27.62
C PHE A 201 -11.20 26.06 -28.65
N PHE A 202 -10.84 26.40 -29.88
CA PHE A 202 -11.83 26.61 -30.95
C PHE A 202 -12.47 25.30 -31.44
N THR A 203 -11.76 24.17 -31.39
CA THR A 203 -12.33 22.86 -31.72
C THR A 203 -13.35 22.42 -30.68
N THR A 204 -12.99 22.45 -29.38
CA THR A 204 -13.87 22.10 -28.26
C THR A 204 -15.08 23.03 -28.21
N GLY A 205 -14.88 24.34 -28.38
CA GLY A 205 -15.98 25.31 -28.37
C GLY A 205 -16.92 25.18 -29.58
N SER A 206 -16.46 24.58 -30.69
CA SER A 206 -17.29 24.39 -31.89
C SER A 206 -18.09 23.08 -31.89
N ALA A 207 -17.75 22.13 -31.01
CA ALA A 207 -18.42 20.83 -30.92
C ALA A 207 -19.88 20.95 -30.42
N ASP A 208 -20.78 20.18 -31.03
CA ASP A 208 -22.18 20.04 -30.63
C ASP A 208 -22.28 19.10 -29.41
N PRO A 209 -22.89 19.52 -28.29
CA PRO A 209 -22.94 18.71 -27.07
C PRO A 209 -23.87 17.49 -27.22
N THR A 210 -24.70 17.42 -28.29
CA THR A 210 -25.56 16.27 -28.58
C THR A 210 -24.83 15.09 -29.24
N ALA A 211 -23.58 15.27 -29.67
CA ALA A 211 -22.80 14.24 -30.35
C ALA A 211 -21.98 13.31 -29.41
N GLY A 212 -22.10 13.47 -28.09
CA GLY A 212 -21.14 12.95 -27.10
C GLY A 212 -21.60 11.84 -26.16
N GLN A 213 -22.58 10.99 -26.51
CA GLN A 213 -22.83 9.76 -25.74
C GLN A 213 -22.30 8.51 -26.47
N ALA A 214 -21.27 7.92 -25.84
CA ALA A 214 -20.66 6.59 -25.98
C ALA A 214 -19.53 6.37 -27.03
N PRO A 215 -18.40 5.77 -26.61
CA PRO A 215 -17.64 4.82 -27.42
C PRO A 215 -18.06 3.39 -27.02
N GLY A 216 -19.00 2.81 -27.78
CA GLY A 216 -19.38 1.41 -27.61
C GLY A 216 -20.51 1.01 -28.54
N GLY A 217 -20.20 0.15 -29.52
CA GLY A 217 -21.18 -0.52 -30.38
C GLY A 217 -21.07 -0.15 -31.85
N GLN A 218 -20.52 -1.06 -32.65
CA GLN A 218 -20.78 -1.12 -34.08
C GLN A 218 -22.28 -1.35 -34.30
N GLU A 219 -22.92 -0.57 -35.17
CA GLU A 219 -23.89 -1.12 -36.10
C GLU A 219 -24.12 -0.20 -37.31
N ASN A 220 -24.01 -0.82 -38.49
CA ASN A 220 -24.32 -0.27 -39.79
C ASN A 220 -25.84 -0.06 -39.90
N GLN A 221 -26.29 1.14 -40.28
CA GLN A 221 -27.57 1.28 -40.98
C GLN A 221 -27.59 2.57 -41.80
N GLY A 222 -27.67 2.40 -43.12
CA GLY A 222 -27.78 3.47 -44.09
C GLY A 222 -29.14 4.16 -44.03
N GLY A 223 -29.13 5.49 -44.11
CA GLY A 223 -30.33 6.31 -44.15
C GLY A 223 -30.04 7.71 -44.70
N GLN A 224 -30.37 7.89 -45.98
CA GLN A 224 -30.58 9.13 -46.75
C GLN A 224 -30.00 10.44 -46.19
N ALA A 225 -28.94 10.90 -46.85
CA ALA A 225 -28.39 12.26 -46.73
C ALA A 225 -29.41 13.31 -47.20
N GLY A 226 -30.17 13.86 -46.26
CA GLY A 226 -30.83 15.15 -46.41
C GLY A 226 -29.79 16.25 -46.49
N ARG A 227 -29.80 16.97 -47.62
CA ARG A 227 -28.99 18.15 -47.96
C ARG A 227 -29.10 19.22 -46.85
N LYS A 228 -28.23 19.17 -45.84
CA LYS A 228 -27.99 20.30 -44.93
C LYS A 228 -26.99 21.24 -45.59
N ASP A 229 -27.39 22.50 -45.60
CA ASP A 229 -26.68 23.69 -46.04
C ASP A 229 -25.16 23.63 -45.73
N ARG A 230 -24.32 23.70 -46.77
CA ARG A 230 -22.85 23.75 -46.67
C ARG A 230 -22.31 25.17 -46.44
N SER A 231 -23.10 26.05 -45.81
CA SER A 231 -22.79 27.49 -45.66
C SER A 231 -22.36 27.89 -44.24
N GLY A 232 -21.87 26.97 -43.40
CA GLY A 232 -21.53 27.28 -41.99
C GLY A 232 -20.42 26.46 -41.33
N GLN A 233 -19.41 25.99 -42.06
CA GLN A 233 -18.19 25.38 -41.48
C GLN A 233 -17.12 26.49 -41.37
N GLY A 234 -16.83 27.06 -40.19
CA GLY A 234 -15.72 26.50 -39.41
C GLY A 234 -15.68 26.77 -37.88
N CYS A 235 -16.59 27.53 -37.26
CA CYS A 235 -16.61 27.68 -35.78
C CYS A 235 -17.98 27.60 -35.07
N GLY A 236 -19.01 27.01 -35.68
CA GLY A 236 -20.27 26.58 -35.02
C GLY A 236 -20.90 27.54 -33.99
N ARG A 237 -20.48 27.43 -32.72
CA ARG A 237 -21.06 28.09 -31.54
C ARG A 237 -20.43 29.45 -31.21
N PHE A 238 -19.33 29.83 -31.83
CA PHE A 238 -18.69 31.13 -31.61
C PHE A 238 -19.40 32.27 -32.36
N GLU A 239 -19.19 33.51 -31.92
CA GLU A 239 -19.54 34.69 -32.72
C GLU A 239 -18.79 34.70 -34.06
N ALA A 240 -19.46 35.12 -35.14
CA ALA A 240 -18.86 35.15 -36.48
C ALA A 240 -17.54 35.95 -36.55
N ARG A 241 -17.47 37.09 -35.84
CA ARG A 241 -16.26 37.92 -35.76
C ARG A 241 -15.08 37.22 -35.06
N LEU A 242 -15.35 36.38 -34.06
CA LEU A 242 -14.32 35.58 -33.38
C LEU A 242 -13.83 34.45 -34.27
N CYS A 243 -14.75 33.81 -35.00
CA CYS A 243 -14.38 32.76 -35.94
C CYS A 243 -13.48 33.30 -37.06
N ALA A 244 -13.90 34.40 -37.71
CA ALA A 244 -13.10 35.04 -38.76
C ALA A 244 -11.74 35.56 -38.25
N MET A 245 -11.65 35.92 -36.96
CA MET A 245 -10.39 36.24 -36.31
C MET A 245 -9.50 35.00 -36.18
N TYR A 246 -10.03 33.90 -35.63
CA TYR A 246 -9.29 32.66 -35.46
C TYR A 246 -8.81 32.08 -36.79
N GLU A 247 -9.68 31.95 -37.79
CA GLU A 247 -9.33 31.42 -39.11
C GLU A 247 -8.19 32.22 -39.74
N ARG A 248 -8.26 33.56 -39.67
CA ARG A 248 -7.21 34.45 -40.21
C ARG A 248 -5.88 34.30 -39.48
N VAL A 249 -5.89 34.22 -38.15
CA VAL A 249 -4.66 34.03 -37.35
C VAL A 249 -4.10 32.63 -37.51
N ALA A 250 -4.95 31.61 -37.57
CA ALA A 250 -4.56 30.22 -37.74
C ALA A 250 -3.90 29.97 -39.10
N VAL A 251 -4.44 30.55 -40.17
CA VAL A 251 -3.86 30.46 -41.53
C VAL A 251 -2.54 31.23 -41.63
N SER A 252 -2.46 32.43 -41.04
CA SER A 252 -1.25 33.25 -41.13
C SER A 252 -0.14 32.83 -40.15
N GLY A 253 -0.47 32.05 -39.11
CA GLY A 253 0.45 31.69 -38.04
C GLY A 253 0.91 32.87 -37.17
N LYS A 254 0.33 34.06 -37.36
CA LYS A 254 0.74 35.31 -36.68
C LYS A 254 -0.48 36.13 -36.28
N PRO A 255 -0.54 36.66 -35.04
CA PRO A 255 -1.59 37.57 -34.66
C PRO A 255 -1.50 38.90 -35.43
N ASP A 256 -2.65 39.46 -35.78
CA ASP A 256 -2.76 40.86 -36.23
C ASP A 256 -3.29 41.78 -35.12
N ASP A 257 -3.16 43.09 -35.33
CA ASP A 257 -3.55 44.07 -34.33
C ASP A 257 -5.06 44.06 -34.04
N ALA A 258 -5.90 43.69 -35.02
CA ALA A 258 -7.33 43.60 -34.80
C ALA A 258 -7.69 42.41 -33.90
N ALA A 259 -7.01 41.27 -34.08
CA ALA A 259 -7.13 40.11 -33.21
C ALA A 259 -6.69 40.44 -31.77
N ARG A 260 -5.53 41.09 -31.60
CA ARG A 260 -5.05 41.49 -30.27
C ARG A 260 -6.02 42.45 -29.58
N ARG A 261 -6.44 43.53 -30.25
CA ARG A 261 -7.42 44.49 -29.70
C ARG A 261 -8.74 43.83 -29.34
N MET A 262 -9.23 42.90 -30.18
CA MET A 262 -10.49 42.21 -29.92
C MET A 262 -10.42 41.35 -28.66
N LEU A 263 -9.34 40.58 -28.47
CA LEU A 263 -9.19 39.74 -27.28
C LEU A 263 -8.88 40.55 -26.02
N GLU A 264 -8.07 41.60 -26.14
CA GLU A 264 -7.76 42.50 -25.04
C GLU A 264 -9.01 43.21 -24.52
N ALA A 265 -9.89 43.71 -25.41
CA ALA A 265 -11.15 44.35 -25.03
C ALA A 265 -12.12 43.41 -24.27
N ARG A 266 -11.94 42.08 -24.39
CA ARG A 266 -12.73 41.07 -23.68
C ARG A 266 -11.99 40.46 -22.49
N SER A 267 -10.82 41.00 -22.14
CA SER A 267 -9.98 40.51 -21.06
C SER A 267 -10.14 41.34 -19.79
N PRO A 268 -9.90 40.76 -18.60
CA PRO A 268 -9.85 41.50 -17.34
C PRO A 268 -8.94 42.74 -17.36
N SER A 269 -7.83 42.68 -18.09
CA SER A 269 -6.91 43.81 -18.27
C SER A 269 -7.57 45.09 -18.79
N ALA A 270 -8.65 45.01 -19.57
CA ALA A 270 -9.38 46.17 -20.08
C ALA A 270 -10.16 46.94 -19.01
N VAL A 271 -10.39 46.34 -17.85
CA VAL A 271 -11.09 46.95 -16.69
C VAL A 271 -10.22 46.93 -15.44
N ALA A 272 -8.90 46.84 -15.62
CA ALA A 272 -7.93 46.67 -14.55
C ALA A 272 -8.07 47.70 -13.42
N ASP A 273 -8.26 48.98 -13.76
CA ASP A 273 -8.37 50.12 -12.84
C ASP A 273 -9.66 50.11 -12.00
N ARG A 274 -10.62 49.25 -12.35
CA ARG A 274 -11.95 49.16 -11.72
C ARG A 274 -12.08 48.03 -10.73
N ILE A 275 -11.16 47.06 -10.75
CA ILE A 275 -11.19 45.91 -9.83
C ILE A 275 -10.61 46.34 -8.48
N LYS A 276 -11.49 46.66 -7.53
CA LYS A 276 -11.16 47.24 -6.21
C LYS A 276 -11.60 46.36 -5.02
N VAL A 277 -11.78 45.07 -5.27
CA VAL A 277 -12.38 44.13 -4.32
C VAL A 277 -11.34 43.12 -3.83
N PRO A 278 -11.46 42.63 -2.58
CA PRO A 278 -10.66 41.52 -2.08
C PRO A 278 -10.62 40.34 -3.07
N THR A 279 -9.40 40.00 -3.51
CA THR A 279 -9.16 38.99 -4.56
C THR A 279 -8.25 37.88 -4.05
N LEU A 280 -8.71 36.62 -4.10
CA LEU A 280 -7.90 35.42 -3.93
C LEU A 280 -7.53 34.84 -5.30
N ILE A 281 -6.26 34.93 -5.69
CA ILE A 281 -5.75 34.45 -6.97
C ILE A 281 -5.18 33.05 -6.78
N LEU A 282 -5.75 32.06 -7.46
CA LEU A 282 -5.28 30.68 -7.45
C LEU A 282 -4.70 30.37 -8.84
N GLN A 283 -3.42 30.07 -9.01
CA GLN A 283 -2.82 29.84 -10.33
C GLN A 283 -1.99 28.55 -10.37
N GLY A 284 -2.02 27.83 -11.48
CA GLY A 284 -1.29 26.60 -11.66
C GLY A 284 0.18 26.81 -12.03
N GLN A 285 1.10 26.05 -11.42
CA GLN A 285 2.53 26.10 -11.75
C GLN A 285 2.86 25.45 -13.09
N THR A 286 2.11 24.43 -13.49
CA THR A 286 2.28 23.69 -14.76
C THR A 286 1.28 24.12 -15.82
N ASP A 287 0.72 25.32 -15.72
CA ASP A 287 -0.28 25.84 -16.64
C ASP A 287 0.36 26.54 -17.84
N SER A 288 0.46 25.83 -18.96
CA SER A 288 1.01 26.37 -20.22
C SER A 288 -0.02 27.18 -21.00
N LEU A 289 -1.32 27.07 -20.69
CA LEU A 289 -2.36 27.90 -21.27
C LEU A 289 -2.33 29.30 -20.65
N PHE A 290 -2.44 29.39 -19.33
CA PHE A 290 -2.41 30.61 -18.52
C PHE A 290 -1.25 30.54 -17.51
N PRO A 291 -0.02 30.94 -17.89
CA PRO A 291 1.13 30.83 -17.00
C PRO A 291 1.04 31.79 -15.80
N LEU A 292 1.95 31.62 -14.84
CA LEU A 292 1.98 32.44 -13.61
C LEU A 292 2.15 33.95 -13.89
N ASP A 293 2.62 34.35 -15.06
CA ASP A 293 2.72 35.75 -15.47
C ASP A 293 1.35 36.45 -15.55
N GLN A 294 0.29 35.71 -15.90
CA GLN A 294 -1.10 36.19 -15.84
C GLN A 294 -1.51 36.51 -14.41
N SER A 295 -1.21 35.61 -13.46
CA SER A 295 -1.50 35.82 -12.03
C SER A 295 -0.69 36.98 -11.43
N ASP A 296 0.57 37.15 -11.86
CA ASP A 296 1.45 38.24 -11.42
C ASP A 296 0.93 39.60 -11.89
N ALA A 297 0.50 39.69 -13.16
CA ALA A 297 -0.07 40.91 -13.72
C ALA A 297 -1.38 41.30 -13.00
N MET A 298 -2.25 40.33 -12.76
CA MET A 298 -3.49 40.50 -11.99
C MET A 298 -3.21 40.98 -10.57
N ALA A 299 -2.31 40.30 -9.85
CA ALA A 299 -1.98 40.64 -8.47
C ALA A 299 -1.43 42.06 -8.36
N LYS A 300 -0.53 42.46 -9.27
CA LYS A 300 0.05 43.80 -9.31
C LYS A 300 -1.01 44.87 -9.58
N ALA A 301 -1.87 44.67 -10.58
CA ALA A 301 -2.90 45.64 -10.94
C ALA A 301 -3.93 45.85 -9.81
N ILE A 302 -4.45 44.76 -9.26
CA ILE A 302 -5.49 44.81 -8.21
C ILE A 302 -4.92 45.37 -6.90
N LYS A 303 -3.69 44.98 -6.54
CA LYS A 303 -3.01 45.54 -5.37
C LYS A 303 -2.72 47.03 -5.54
N ALA A 304 -2.36 47.47 -6.75
CA ALA A 304 -2.16 48.90 -7.04
C ALA A 304 -3.46 49.73 -6.90
N ASN A 305 -4.62 49.09 -7.05
CA ASN A 305 -5.92 49.72 -6.78
C ASN A 305 -6.28 49.81 -5.28
N GLY A 306 -5.44 49.29 -4.39
CA GLY A 306 -5.64 49.31 -2.93
C GLY A 306 -6.48 48.15 -2.38
N ALA A 307 -6.78 47.13 -3.18
CA ALA A 307 -7.55 45.97 -2.73
C ALA A 307 -6.67 44.90 -2.06
N PRO A 308 -7.18 44.17 -1.05
CA PRO A 308 -6.49 42.99 -0.50
C PRO A 308 -6.32 41.90 -1.57
N VAL A 309 -5.09 41.41 -1.72
CA VAL A 309 -4.76 40.34 -2.67
C VAL A 309 -3.99 39.24 -1.94
N ALA A 310 -4.44 37.99 -2.12
CA ALA A 310 -3.69 36.80 -1.76
C ALA A 310 -3.43 35.96 -3.02
N VAL A 311 -2.25 35.35 -3.11
CA VAL A 311 -1.83 34.52 -4.26
C VAL A 311 -1.50 33.10 -3.79
N ASP A 312 -1.98 32.09 -4.53
CA ASP A 312 -1.75 30.68 -4.26
C ASP A 312 -1.31 29.98 -5.54
N TRP A 313 -0.09 29.47 -5.57
CA TRP A 313 0.45 28.68 -6.68
C TRP A 313 0.20 27.19 -6.42
N LEU A 314 -0.64 26.59 -7.24
CA LEU A 314 -1.08 25.20 -7.16
C LEU A 314 -0.08 24.28 -7.87
N ALA A 315 -0.07 22.99 -7.52
CA ALA A 315 0.82 22.01 -8.16
C ALA A 315 0.50 21.79 -9.66
N GLY A 316 -0.78 21.64 -10.00
CA GLY A 316 -1.25 21.38 -11.37
C GLY A 316 -1.60 22.64 -12.17
N GLY A 317 -2.23 22.44 -13.34
CA GLY A 317 -2.71 23.47 -14.25
C GLY A 317 -3.60 22.87 -15.36
N HIS A 318 -3.80 23.59 -16.47
CA HIS A 318 -4.54 23.07 -17.63
C HIS A 318 -3.88 21.85 -18.28
N ASP A 319 -2.57 21.71 -18.13
CA ASP A 319 -1.79 20.58 -18.65
C ASP A 319 -1.90 19.31 -17.78
N GLY A 320 -2.67 19.37 -16.69
CA GLY A 320 -2.87 18.30 -15.73
C GLY A 320 -2.16 18.54 -14.40
N GLY A 321 -2.04 17.50 -13.57
CA GLY A 321 -1.56 17.62 -12.20
C GLY A 321 -2.70 17.61 -11.17
N ASP A 322 -2.34 17.62 -9.88
CA ASP A 322 -3.33 17.81 -8.80
C ASP A 322 -3.72 19.30 -8.73
N LEU A 323 -4.99 19.59 -9.01
CA LEU A 323 -5.58 20.93 -8.91
C LEU A 323 -5.91 21.33 -7.46
N GLU A 324 -5.69 20.42 -6.51
CA GLU A 324 -5.88 20.61 -5.07
C GLU A 324 -7.32 21.04 -4.73
N THR A 325 -8.30 20.53 -5.50
CA THR A 325 -9.70 21.00 -5.52
C THR A 325 -10.32 21.13 -4.13
N LYS A 326 -10.10 20.15 -3.24
CA LYS A 326 -10.61 20.19 -1.86
C LYS A 326 -10.00 21.35 -1.06
N ARG A 327 -8.69 21.55 -1.18
CA ARG A 327 -7.95 22.62 -0.48
C ARG A 327 -8.36 23.99 -0.99
N ILE A 328 -8.39 24.18 -2.31
CA ILE A 328 -8.76 25.47 -2.90
C ILE A 328 -10.22 25.82 -2.60
N THR A 329 -11.13 24.83 -2.60
CA THR A 329 -12.54 25.06 -2.24
C THR A 329 -12.68 25.52 -0.79
N SER A 330 -11.95 24.88 0.13
CA SER A 330 -11.90 25.29 1.54
C SER A 330 -11.33 26.70 1.71
N ARG A 331 -10.26 27.04 0.98
CA ARG A 331 -9.63 28.37 1.02
C ARG A 331 -10.54 29.46 0.45
N THR A 332 -11.20 29.19 -0.67
CA THR A 332 -12.19 30.10 -1.28
C THR A 332 -13.37 30.34 -0.34
N ARG A 333 -13.86 29.31 0.34
CA ARG A 333 -14.88 29.44 1.39
C ARG A 333 -14.39 30.35 2.52
N ALA A 334 -13.20 30.13 3.06
CA ALA A 334 -12.65 30.97 4.12
C ALA A 334 -12.49 32.44 3.68
N TRP A 335 -12.06 32.66 2.43
CA TRP A 335 -12.00 34.00 1.82
C TRP A 335 -13.38 34.68 1.80
N PHE A 336 -14.41 33.97 1.32
CA PHE A 336 -15.77 34.49 1.33
C PHE A 336 -16.38 34.62 2.72
N ASP A 337 -16.00 33.78 3.69
CA ASP A 337 -16.45 33.93 5.09
C ASP A 337 -15.90 35.26 5.65
N ARG A 338 -14.63 35.55 5.39
CA ARG A 338 -13.98 36.79 5.83
C ARG A 338 -14.58 38.05 5.22
N TYR A 339 -14.82 38.06 3.91
CA TYR A 339 -15.20 39.28 3.18
C TYR A 339 -16.69 39.41 2.91
N LEU A 340 -17.40 38.31 2.66
CA LEU A 340 -18.84 38.36 2.48
C LEU A 340 -19.54 38.31 3.83
N LYS A 341 -19.27 37.30 4.70
CA LYS A 341 -19.96 37.22 6.00
C LYS A 341 -19.46 38.25 7.01
N GLY A 342 -18.27 38.82 6.79
CA GLY A 342 -17.66 39.81 7.68
C GLY A 342 -16.99 39.18 8.91
N ASP A 343 -16.72 37.87 8.87
CA ASP A 343 -16.08 37.15 9.98
C ASP A 343 -14.58 37.47 10.03
N LYS A 344 -14.21 38.45 10.86
CA LYS A 344 -12.82 38.88 11.01
C LYS A 344 -11.92 37.83 11.66
N GLY A 345 -12.49 36.83 12.35
CA GLY A 345 -11.75 35.76 13.00
C GLY A 345 -11.37 34.61 12.07
N THR A 346 -11.96 34.54 10.87
CA THR A 346 -11.63 33.51 9.87
C THR A 346 -10.21 33.69 9.33
N ASP A 347 -9.40 32.64 9.47
CA ASP A 347 -8.10 32.55 8.81
C ASP A 347 -8.29 32.26 7.31
N THR A 348 -7.93 33.23 6.47
CA THR A 348 -7.98 33.10 5.00
C THR A 348 -6.74 32.44 4.39
N GLY A 349 -5.81 32.00 5.24
CA GLY A 349 -4.49 31.53 4.87
C GLY A 349 -3.51 32.68 4.57
N PRO A 350 -2.26 32.34 4.21
CA PRO A 350 -1.17 33.29 4.04
C PRO A 350 -1.35 34.18 2.80
N ALA A 351 -0.74 35.37 2.78
CA ALA A 351 -0.81 36.26 1.62
C ALA A 351 -0.19 35.63 0.35
N PHE A 352 0.82 34.79 0.51
CA PHE A 352 1.37 33.98 -0.57
C PHE A 352 1.58 32.53 -0.14
N ARG A 353 1.20 31.60 -1.02
CA ARG A 353 1.45 30.17 -0.87
C ARG A 353 1.91 29.57 -2.18
N ILE A 354 2.82 28.61 -2.10
CA ILE A 354 3.25 27.74 -3.20
C ILE A 354 3.11 26.29 -2.77
N THR A 355 2.57 25.43 -3.62
CA THR A 355 2.60 23.99 -3.41
C THR A 355 3.89 23.38 -3.96
N ARG A 356 4.64 22.68 -3.10
CA ARG A 356 5.89 21.98 -3.40
C ARG A 356 5.71 20.47 -3.20
N THR A 357 6.41 19.65 -3.98
CA THR A 357 6.52 18.21 -3.72
C THR A 357 7.44 17.99 -2.51
N GLY A 358 6.91 17.43 -1.43
CA GLY A 358 7.60 17.23 -0.15
C GLY A 358 8.01 15.78 0.13
N GLY A 359 8.00 14.91 -0.89
CA GLY A 359 8.31 13.49 -0.83
C GLY A 359 7.29 12.64 -1.59
N PHE A 360 7.37 11.32 -1.43
CA PHE A 360 6.47 10.36 -2.05
C PHE A 360 5.85 9.45 -1.01
N ASP A 361 4.60 9.07 -1.21
CA ASP A 361 4.00 7.99 -0.45
C ASP A 361 4.65 6.67 -0.90
N SER A 362 5.24 5.94 0.06
CA SER A 362 5.92 4.68 -0.19
C SER A 362 5.00 3.53 -0.60
N THR A 363 3.68 3.68 -0.46
CA THR A 363 2.68 2.63 -0.77
C THR A 363 2.17 2.71 -2.20
N ASP A 364 1.91 3.91 -2.72
CA ASP A 364 1.35 4.11 -4.08
C ASP A 364 2.23 4.98 -4.99
N GLY A 365 3.34 5.53 -4.48
CA GLY A 365 4.25 6.39 -5.23
C GLY A 365 3.72 7.80 -5.49
N ALA A 366 2.58 8.19 -4.90
CA ALA A 366 1.99 9.51 -5.11
C ALA A 366 2.86 10.63 -4.50
N ALA A 367 2.93 11.77 -5.19
CA ALA A 367 3.63 12.95 -4.71
C ALA A 367 2.92 13.54 -3.46
N LEU A 368 3.65 13.65 -2.35
CA LEU A 368 3.15 14.29 -1.13
C LEU A 368 3.29 15.81 -1.25
N LEU A 369 2.18 16.49 -1.53
CA LEU A 369 2.16 17.95 -1.67
C LEU A 369 2.29 18.66 -0.32
N ARG A 370 3.15 19.67 -0.25
CA ARG A 370 3.39 20.53 0.92
C ARG A 370 3.28 22.00 0.56
N GLY A 371 2.82 22.80 1.50
CA GLY A 371 2.76 24.25 1.33
C GLY A 371 4.05 24.93 1.76
N ALA A 372 4.57 25.80 0.91
CA ALA A 372 5.46 26.87 1.32
C ALA A 372 4.69 28.19 1.36
N THR A 373 4.95 29.02 2.38
CA THR A 373 4.13 30.20 2.65
C THR A 373 5.01 31.42 2.92
N GLY A 374 4.53 32.58 2.49
CA GLY A 374 5.13 33.88 2.80
C GLY A 374 4.07 34.90 3.22
N ASP A 375 4.48 35.86 4.04
CA ASP A 375 3.61 36.92 4.57
C ASP A 375 3.25 37.99 3.52
N SER A 376 3.95 37.98 2.39
CA SER A 376 3.65 38.82 1.23
C SER A 376 3.95 38.10 -0.08
N TYR A 377 3.26 38.50 -1.16
CA TYR A 377 3.55 38.02 -2.51
C TYR A 377 4.80 38.73 -3.06
N PRO A 378 5.90 38.01 -3.33
CA PRO A 378 7.17 38.61 -3.76
C PRO A 378 7.16 39.08 -5.22
N GLY A 379 6.14 38.70 -6.00
CA GLY A 379 6.13 38.89 -7.45
C GLY A 379 7.10 37.96 -8.17
N LEU A 380 7.11 38.03 -9.49
CA LEU A 380 7.96 37.16 -10.33
C LEU A 380 9.39 37.67 -10.57
N THR A 381 9.71 38.88 -10.13
CA THR A 381 10.99 39.57 -10.42
C THR A 381 11.68 40.04 -9.14
N GLY A 382 11.60 39.24 -8.06
CA GLY A 382 12.14 39.56 -6.74
C GLY A 382 13.68 39.65 -6.70
N HIS A 383 14.28 39.48 -5.51
CA HIS A 383 15.74 39.53 -5.35
C HIS A 383 16.42 38.49 -6.26
N GLY A 384 17.09 38.98 -7.30
CA GLY A 384 17.69 38.17 -8.35
C GLY A 384 19.15 37.85 -8.05
N GLN A 385 19.50 36.56 -8.05
CA GLN A 385 20.87 36.10 -8.07
C GLN A 385 21.32 35.95 -9.53
N SER A 386 22.47 36.54 -9.89
CA SER A 386 23.03 36.37 -11.24
C SER A 386 23.85 35.08 -11.31
N VAL A 387 23.54 34.24 -12.30
CA VAL A 387 24.28 33.01 -12.62
C VAL A 387 24.97 33.20 -13.95
N ARG A 388 26.31 33.14 -13.96
CA ARG A 388 27.10 33.27 -15.18
C ARG A 388 26.88 32.06 -16.10
N LEU A 389 26.67 32.33 -17.38
CA LEU A 389 26.55 31.33 -18.42
C LEU A 389 27.75 31.38 -19.38
N SER A 390 28.04 30.25 -20.01
CA SER A 390 29.08 30.07 -21.03
C SER A 390 28.45 29.54 -22.32
N GLY A 391 29.09 29.73 -23.48
CA GLY A 391 28.55 29.21 -24.75
C GLY A 391 28.93 29.99 -26.01
N GLY A 392 29.57 31.17 -25.91
CA GLY A 392 29.95 31.96 -27.09
C GLY A 392 28.76 32.38 -27.97
N GLU A 393 29.01 32.96 -29.14
CA GLU A 393 27.97 33.16 -30.15
C GLU A 393 27.68 31.83 -30.86
N GLN A 394 26.40 31.52 -31.10
CA GLN A 394 25.96 30.28 -31.74
C GLN A 394 24.94 30.56 -32.83
N SER A 395 25.03 29.79 -33.92
CA SER A 395 24.08 29.84 -35.04
C SER A 395 23.34 28.50 -35.18
N PHE A 396 22.04 28.57 -35.50
CA PHE A 396 21.15 27.42 -35.67
C PHE A 396 20.02 27.78 -36.65
N ALA A 397 19.29 26.79 -37.15
CA ALA A 397 18.30 26.98 -38.20
C ALA A 397 16.86 26.84 -37.70
N ASN A 398 15.97 27.72 -38.18
CA ASN A 398 14.55 27.44 -38.32
C ASN A 398 14.36 26.58 -39.58
N PRO A 399 13.88 25.33 -39.45
CA PRO A 399 13.74 24.43 -40.60
C PRO A 399 12.59 24.88 -41.53
N PRO A 400 12.65 24.53 -42.83
CA PRO A 400 11.54 24.76 -43.76
C PRO A 400 10.24 24.14 -43.23
N GLY A 401 9.15 24.89 -43.27
CA GLY A 401 7.84 24.47 -42.77
C GLY A 401 7.72 24.41 -41.24
N GLY A 402 8.76 24.79 -40.49
CA GLY A 402 8.74 24.79 -39.02
C GLY A 402 8.80 23.39 -38.37
N GLY A 403 9.15 22.35 -39.15
CA GLY A 403 9.24 20.96 -38.71
C GLY A 403 10.61 20.31 -38.99
N PRO A 404 11.07 19.34 -38.17
CA PRO A 404 10.41 18.80 -36.99
C PRO A 404 10.43 19.78 -35.82
N SER A 405 9.32 19.86 -35.07
CA SER A 405 9.17 20.82 -33.97
C SER A 405 9.60 20.21 -32.65
N GLY A 406 10.38 20.94 -31.84
CA GLY A 406 10.70 20.57 -30.47
C GLY A 406 9.44 20.38 -29.62
N VAL A 407 9.56 19.64 -28.52
CA VAL A 407 8.45 19.40 -27.58
C VAL A 407 8.87 19.92 -26.21
N SER A 408 8.21 20.97 -25.73
CA SER A 408 8.37 21.43 -24.34
C SER A 408 7.21 20.94 -23.46
N SER A 409 5.97 21.07 -23.94
CA SER A 409 4.75 20.61 -23.26
C SER A 409 3.80 19.91 -24.24
N VAL A 410 3.05 18.93 -23.76
CA VAL A 410 1.91 18.35 -24.50
C VAL A 410 0.65 18.49 -23.64
N PRO A 411 -0.30 19.37 -24.00
CA PRO A 411 -1.55 19.55 -23.29
C PRO A 411 -2.31 18.24 -23.08
N GLY A 412 -2.86 18.03 -21.89
CA GLY A 412 -3.75 16.90 -21.58
C GLY A 412 -3.05 15.59 -21.20
N ILE A 413 -1.72 15.51 -21.21
CA ILE A 413 -0.99 14.33 -20.71
C ILE A 413 -0.55 14.57 -19.25
N ALA A 414 -1.48 14.37 -18.32
CA ALA A 414 -1.33 14.71 -16.90
C ALA A 414 -0.13 14.04 -16.19
N GLY A 415 0.41 12.94 -16.73
CA GLY A 415 1.56 12.23 -16.15
C GLY A 415 2.92 12.89 -16.42
N LEU A 416 3.06 13.67 -17.50
CA LEU A 416 4.36 14.21 -17.94
C LEU A 416 4.82 15.43 -17.13
N SER A 417 3.89 16.27 -16.70
CA SER A 417 4.20 17.46 -15.88
C SER A 417 4.52 17.08 -14.44
N GLN A 418 3.81 16.11 -13.85
CA GLN A 418 4.16 15.55 -12.53
C GLN A 418 5.51 14.83 -12.57
N ALA A 419 5.80 14.07 -13.63
CA ALA A 419 7.09 13.40 -13.81
C ALA A 419 8.27 14.38 -13.85
N SER A 420 8.08 15.62 -14.35
CA SER A 420 9.13 16.66 -14.32
C SER A 420 9.53 17.04 -12.89
N SER A 421 8.57 17.06 -11.95
CA SER A 421 8.86 17.26 -10.52
C SER A 421 9.59 16.07 -9.88
N LEU A 422 9.64 14.92 -10.57
CA LEU A 422 10.41 13.72 -10.21
C LEU A 422 11.78 13.66 -10.91
N GLY A 423 12.14 14.69 -11.66
CA GLY A 423 13.37 14.70 -12.46
C GLY A 423 13.29 13.90 -13.78
N VAL A 424 12.09 13.56 -14.25
CA VAL A 424 11.87 12.84 -15.51
C VAL A 424 11.23 13.78 -16.53
N GLY A 425 12.00 14.25 -17.51
CA GLY A 425 11.53 15.16 -18.57
C GLY A 425 11.36 14.47 -19.92
N VAL A 426 10.26 14.74 -20.63
CA VAL A 426 10.02 14.30 -22.03
C VAL A 426 10.28 15.44 -23.04
N SER A 427 10.90 16.53 -22.57
CA SER A 427 11.28 17.67 -23.38
C SER A 427 12.33 17.30 -24.42
N LEU A 428 12.07 17.61 -25.69
CA LEU A 428 12.92 17.27 -26.83
C LEU A 428 13.26 18.52 -27.64
N ASP A 429 14.56 18.75 -27.86
CA ASP A 429 15.08 19.76 -28.77
C ASP A 429 15.91 19.10 -29.88
N PHE A 430 15.66 19.47 -31.13
CA PHE A 430 16.35 18.85 -32.27
C PHE A 430 17.73 19.48 -32.51
N PRO A 431 18.80 18.67 -32.67
CA PRO A 431 20.13 19.18 -32.99
C PRO A 431 20.13 20.10 -34.22
N GLY A 432 20.85 21.21 -34.14
CA GLY A 432 20.92 22.21 -35.21
C GLY A 432 19.77 23.22 -35.24
N GLN A 433 18.77 23.08 -34.36
CA GLN A 433 17.63 24.02 -34.24
C GLN A 433 17.60 24.82 -32.94
N TYR A 434 18.68 24.82 -32.16
CA TYR A 434 18.77 25.59 -30.92
C TYR A 434 20.19 26.04 -30.62
N ALA A 435 20.31 27.09 -29.80
CA ALA A 435 21.54 27.45 -29.09
C ALA A 435 21.42 27.07 -27.60
N ARG A 436 22.54 26.70 -26.99
CA ARG A 436 22.60 26.32 -25.56
C ARG A 436 23.68 27.10 -24.81
N PHE A 437 23.36 27.52 -23.59
CA PHE A 437 24.29 28.22 -22.72
C PHE A 437 24.26 27.60 -21.32
N ASP A 438 25.41 27.10 -20.87
CA ASP A 438 25.53 26.34 -19.62
C ASP A 438 26.22 27.17 -18.54
N SER A 439 25.72 27.06 -17.31
CA SER A 439 26.41 27.51 -16.11
C SER A 439 27.50 26.52 -15.67
N ALA A 440 28.40 26.99 -14.82
CA ALA A 440 29.24 26.08 -14.02
C ALA A 440 28.35 25.28 -13.05
N PRO A 441 28.79 24.08 -12.58
CA PRO A 441 28.05 23.34 -11.57
C PRO A 441 27.82 24.23 -10.34
N LEU A 442 26.58 24.26 -9.86
CA LEU A 442 26.23 25.04 -8.69
C LEU A 442 26.92 24.45 -7.45
N ARG A 443 27.51 25.31 -6.61
CA ARG A 443 28.19 24.88 -5.38
C ARG A 443 27.24 24.65 -4.21
N GLN A 444 26.05 25.23 -4.28
CA GLN A 444 25.01 25.22 -3.26
C GLN A 444 23.66 25.08 -3.96
N SER A 445 22.63 24.64 -3.23
CA SER A 445 21.29 24.57 -3.78
C SER A 445 20.78 25.97 -4.12
N LEU A 446 20.07 26.08 -5.24
CA LEU A 446 19.46 27.33 -5.69
C LEU A 446 17.98 27.11 -5.94
N ARG A 447 17.14 27.74 -5.12
CA ARG A 447 15.68 27.77 -5.34
C ARG A 447 15.32 28.94 -6.24
N ILE A 448 14.87 28.62 -7.45
CA ILE A 448 14.25 29.58 -8.35
C ILE A 448 12.81 29.74 -7.90
N THR A 449 12.37 30.97 -7.59
CA THR A 449 10.97 31.28 -7.32
C THR A 449 10.61 32.57 -8.07
N GLY A 450 10.07 32.43 -9.27
CA GLY A 450 9.73 33.54 -10.17
C GLY A 450 10.18 33.30 -11.61
N SER A 451 10.25 34.35 -12.43
CA SER A 451 10.70 34.28 -13.82
C SER A 451 12.18 34.66 -13.96
N PRO A 452 13.07 33.74 -14.37
CA PRO A 452 14.43 34.09 -14.74
C PRO A 452 14.45 35.06 -15.94
N THR A 453 15.48 35.90 -16.01
CA THR A 453 15.66 36.87 -17.11
C THR A 453 17.07 36.83 -17.65
N VAL A 454 17.20 37.03 -18.96
CA VAL A 454 18.50 37.04 -19.66
C VAL A 454 18.46 38.02 -20.82
N LYS A 455 19.54 38.79 -21.03
CA LYS A 455 19.68 39.65 -22.21
C LYS A 455 20.44 38.92 -23.30
N VAL A 456 19.82 38.82 -24.48
CA VAL A 456 20.33 38.07 -25.63
C VAL A 456 20.37 39.00 -26.82
N ARG A 457 21.49 39.00 -27.54
CA ARG A 457 21.60 39.59 -28.88
C ARG A 457 21.15 38.54 -29.90
N VAL A 458 20.13 38.86 -30.67
CA VAL A 458 19.52 37.97 -31.67
C VAL A 458 19.70 38.59 -33.05
N LYS A 459 20.29 37.84 -33.97
CA LYS A 459 20.41 38.17 -35.39
C LYS A 459 19.77 37.06 -36.22
N ALA A 460 19.06 37.40 -37.29
CA ALA A 460 18.54 36.44 -38.25
C ALA A 460 18.83 36.88 -39.69
N ASP A 461 18.81 35.96 -40.65
CA ASP A 461 18.76 36.27 -42.09
C ASP A 461 17.33 36.51 -42.60
N ALA A 462 16.37 36.65 -41.68
CA ALA A 462 14.98 36.99 -41.93
C ALA A 462 14.54 38.22 -41.09
N PRO A 463 13.44 38.91 -41.46
CA PRO A 463 12.97 40.11 -40.75
C PRO A 463 12.59 39.86 -39.28
N ASP A 464 12.02 38.69 -39.01
CA ASP A 464 11.59 38.26 -37.68
C ASP A 464 12.35 36.99 -37.28
N ALA A 465 12.76 36.91 -36.01
CA ALA A 465 13.19 35.65 -35.39
C ALA A 465 12.17 35.22 -34.33
N VAL A 466 11.68 33.99 -34.40
CA VAL A 466 10.83 33.41 -33.34
C VAL A 466 11.67 32.44 -32.54
N LEU A 467 11.76 32.69 -31.24
CA LEU A 467 12.57 31.89 -30.32
C LEU A 467 11.71 31.34 -29.18
N PHE A 468 12.07 30.15 -28.74
CA PHE A 468 11.47 29.46 -27.61
C PHE A 468 12.53 29.31 -26.52
N ALA A 469 12.43 30.18 -25.52
CA ALA A 469 13.41 30.29 -24.45
C ALA A 469 13.01 29.45 -23.24
N LYS A 470 13.93 28.62 -22.75
CA LYS A 470 13.72 27.74 -21.59
C LYS A 470 15.01 27.52 -20.81
N VAL A 471 14.88 27.14 -19.55
CA VAL A 471 16.02 26.81 -18.68
C VAL A 471 15.83 25.41 -18.14
N TYR A 472 16.80 24.55 -18.43
CA TYR A 472 16.89 23.20 -17.92
C TYR A 472 17.72 23.16 -16.64
N ASP A 473 17.31 22.26 -15.74
CA ASP A 473 18.13 21.74 -14.67
C ASP A 473 18.82 20.47 -15.16
N VAL A 474 20.17 20.46 -15.17
CA VAL A 474 20.98 19.38 -15.73
C VAL A 474 21.84 18.75 -14.63
N GLY A 475 21.60 17.47 -14.37
CA GLY A 475 22.35 16.66 -13.42
C GLY A 475 23.77 16.31 -13.88
N PRO A 476 24.64 15.87 -12.95
CA PRO A 476 26.02 15.50 -13.27
C PRO A 476 26.15 14.26 -14.17
N ASP A 477 25.12 13.42 -14.21
CA ASP A 477 24.95 12.27 -15.10
C ASP A 477 24.48 12.67 -16.51
N GLY A 478 24.17 13.94 -16.73
CA GLY A 478 23.65 14.48 -17.98
C GLY A 478 22.14 14.38 -18.13
N ALA A 479 21.41 13.84 -17.14
CA ALA A 479 19.96 13.90 -17.11
C ALA A 479 19.51 15.36 -17.06
N GLN A 480 18.50 15.73 -17.85
CA GLN A 480 18.00 17.10 -17.91
C GLN A 480 16.50 17.14 -17.68
N VAL A 481 16.07 18.17 -16.96
CA VAL A 481 14.68 18.38 -16.55
C VAL A 481 14.29 19.79 -16.94
N LEU A 482 13.15 19.94 -17.61
CA LEU A 482 12.54 21.23 -17.85
C LEU A 482 11.54 21.54 -16.73
N PRO A 483 11.83 22.48 -15.81
CA PRO A 483 10.92 22.80 -14.72
C PRO A 483 9.54 23.21 -15.23
N ALA A 484 8.50 22.59 -14.68
CA ALA A 484 7.10 22.76 -15.05
C ALA A 484 6.75 22.47 -16.54
N GLN A 485 7.70 21.97 -17.35
CA GLN A 485 7.54 21.74 -18.79
C GLN A 485 7.11 23.00 -19.58
N LEU A 486 7.45 24.20 -19.10
CA LEU A 486 7.03 25.46 -19.72
C LEU A 486 8.10 26.06 -20.63
N VAL A 487 7.65 26.89 -21.58
CA VAL A 487 8.52 27.61 -22.52
C VAL A 487 8.04 29.04 -22.73
N SER A 488 8.98 29.97 -22.90
CA SER A 488 8.69 31.37 -23.19
C SER A 488 8.92 31.68 -24.66
N PRO A 489 7.85 31.85 -25.45
CA PRO A 489 7.97 32.25 -26.84
C PRO A 489 8.23 33.75 -26.97
N VAL A 490 9.05 34.13 -27.94
CA VAL A 490 9.33 35.54 -28.26
C VAL A 490 9.49 35.73 -29.76
N ARG A 491 8.84 36.76 -30.30
CA ARG A 491 9.11 37.24 -31.66
C ARG A 491 9.99 38.49 -31.58
N VAL A 492 11.18 38.40 -32.15
CA VAL A 492 12.13 39.52 -32.27
C VAL A 492 12.01 40.10 -33.67
N THR A 493 11.39 41.27 -33.78
CA THR A 493 11.26 42.01 -35.05
C THR A 493 12.51 42.83 -35.35
N GLY A 494 12.86 42.97 -36.63
CA GLY A 494 14.07 43.66 -37.09
C GLY A 494 15.35 42.91 -36.72
N ALA A 495 15.28 41.57 -36.72
CA ALA A 495 16.37 40.70 -36.32
C ALA A 495 17.55 40.75 -37.31
N GLU A 496 17.34 41.19 -38.56
CA GLU A 496 18.39 41.28 -39.58
C GLU A 496 19.58 42.18 -39.18
N ARG A 497 19.32 43.21 -38.35
CA ARG A 497 20.34 44.15 -37.87
C ARG A 497 21.05 43.69 -36.58
N GLY A 498 20.63 42.58 -36.00
CA GLY A 498 21.09 42.12 -34.68
C GLY A 498 20.54 43.00 -33.56
N ARG A 499 19.57 42.49 -32.81
CA ARG A 499 18.85 43.22 -31.76
C ARG A 499 19.10 42.60 -30.38
N THR A 500 19.41 43.42 -29.39
CA THR A 500 19.46 42.97 -28.00
C THR A 500 18.05 43.03 -27.40
N VAL A 501 17.59 41.90 -26.86
CA VAL A 501 16.29 41.76 -26.20
C VAL A 501 16.47 41.14 -24.83
N GLU A 502 15.66 41.59 -23.86
CA GLU A 502 15.55 40.92 -22.58
C GLU A 502 14.48 39.83 -22.67
N LEU A 503 14.91 38.59 -22.48
CA LEU A 503 14.04 37.42 -22.47
C LEU A 503 13.65 37.13 -21.03
N ARG A 504 12.34 37.08 -20.79
CA ARG A 504 11.76 36.60 -19.53
C ARG A 504 11.31 35.17 -19.74
N LEU A 505 11.88 34.28 -18.95
CA LEU A 505 11.68 32.83 -19.01
C LEU A 505 10.45 32.43 -18.18
N PRO A 506 9.99 31.18 -18.30
CA PRO A 506 8.82 30.72 -17.56
C PRO A 506 9.01 30.90 -16.06
N ALA A 507 7.95 31.34 -15.40
CA ALA A 507 7.92 31.44 -13.95
C ALA A 507 7.82 30.05 -13.34
N VAL A 508 8.70 29.73 -12.39
CA VAL A 508 8.76 28.40 -11.74
C VAL A 508 9.10 28.55 -10.26
N ASP A 509 8.70 27.56 -9.45
CA ASP A 509 9.27 27.28 -8.13
C ASP A 509 10.04 25.95 -8.21
N HIS A 510 11.36 26.00 -8.41
CA HIS A 510 12.18 24.81 -8.67
C HIS A 510 13.49 24.85 -7.90
N GLU A 511 13.89 23.73 -7.29
CA GLU A 511 15.19 23.59 -6.65
C GLU A 511 16.20 22.99 -7.60
N VAL A 512 17.33 23.67 -7.77
CA VAL A 512 18.49 23.12 -8.46
C VAL A 512 19.48 22.64 -7.41
N GLU A 513 19.80 21.35 -7.46
CA GLU A 513 20.67 20.72 -6.46
C GLU A 513 22.15 21.14 -6.61
N PRO A 514 22.96 21.06 -5.54
CA PRO A 514 24.40 21.22 -5.66
C PRO A 514 24.99 20.21 -6.66
N GLY A 515 25.91 20.66 -7.52
CA GLY A 515 26.51 19.86 -8.58
C GLY A 515 25.74 19.89 -9.91
N HIS A 516 24.46 20.30 -9.91
CA HIS A 516 23.68 20.51 -11.13
C HIS A 516 24.08 21.79 -11.85
N ARG A 517 23.65 21.93 -13.11
CA ARG A 517 23.86 23.12 -13.94
C ARG A 517 22.51 23.66 -14.43
N LEU A 518 22.40 24.99 -14.46
CA LEU A 518 21.41 25.67 -15.29
C LEU A 518 21.88 25.68 -16.75
N ARG A 519 21.02 25.25 -17.66
CA ARG A 519 21.21 25.35 -19.12
C ARG A 519 20.08 26.17 -19.75
N LEU A 520 20.42 27.35 -20.25
CA LEU A 520 19.53 28.13 -21.10
C LEU A 520 19.52 27.55 -22.52
N VAL A 521 18.35 27.27 -23.06
CA VAL A 521 18.14 26.88 -24.46
C VAL A 521 17.27 27.91 -25.15
N LEU A 522 17.69 28.32 -26.35
CA LEU A 522 16.92 29.14 -27.28
C LEU A 522 16.68 28.31 -28.54
N ALA A 523 15.48 27.75 -28.66
CA ALA A 523 15.10 26.90 -29.79
C ALA A 523 14.34 27.69 -30.87
N ALA A 524 14.42 27.25 -32.12
CA ALA A 524 13.70 27.84 -33.25
C ALA A 524 12.26 27.32 -33.38
N THR A 525 11.97 26.14 -32.84
CA THR A 525 10.67 25.46 -33.00
C THR A 525 10.13 24.94 -31.67
N ASP A 526 8.80 24.93 -31.52
CA ASP A 526 8.08 24.28 -30.43
C ASP A 526 6.68 23.85 -30.89
N LEU A 527 6.27 22.63 -30.55
CA LEU A 527 5.00 22.03 -30.96
C LEU A 527 3.77 22.82 -30.49
N GLY A 528 3.87 23.53 -29.35
CA GLY A 528 2.76 24.30 -28.79
C GLY A 528 2.43 25.58 -29.56
N TYR A 529 3.29 26.00 -30.48
CA TYR A 529 3.28 27.33 -31.07
C TYR A 529 3.50 27.30 -32.59
N ALA A 530 2.98 28.31 -33.28
CA ALA A 530 3.24 28.50 -34.70
C ALA A 530 4.67 29.04 -34.90
N SER A 531 5.54 28.16 -35.41
CA SER A 531 6.87 28.54 -35.87
C SER A 531 6.78 29.08 -37.31
N PRO A 532 7.65 30.02 -37.73
CA PRO A 532 7.67 30.51 -39.11
C PRO A 532 7.90 29.36 -40.10
N ALA A 533 7.13 29.33 -41.20
CA ALA A 533 7.30 28.33 -42.24
C ALA A 533 8.52 28.59 -43.14
N GLU A 534 8.93 29.86 -43.26
CA GLU A 534 10.11 30.24 -44.02
C GLU A 534 11.39 29.83 -43.28
N PRO A 535 12.34 29.14 -43.94
CA PRO A 535 13.60 28.79 -43.32
C PRO A 535 14.42 30.05 -43.02
N ALA A 536 15.13 30.04 -41.89
CA ALA A 536 15.99 31.14 -41.48
C ALA A 536 17.14 30.64 -40.60
N THR A 537 18.29 31.29 -40.69
CA THR A 537 19.43 31.10 -39.80
C THR A 537 19.37 32.13 -38.67
N TYR A 538 19.29 31.65 -37.43
CA TYR A 538 19.34 32.47 -36.23
C TYR A 538 20.74 32.41 -35.64
N THR A 539 21.24 33.56 -35.20
CA THR A 539 22.51 33.71 -34.49
C THR A 539 22.25 34.44 -33.18
N VAL A 540 22.67 33.83 -32.07
CA VAL A 540 22.40 34.37 -30.73
C VAL A 540 23.65 34.38 -29.86
N SER A 541 23.76 35.40 -29.03
CA SER A 541 24.82 35.55 -28.03
C SER A 541 24.29 36.23 -26.76
N LEU A 542 24.91 35.96 -25.61
CA LEU A 542 24.55 36.60 -24.35
C LEU A 542 25.13 38.01 -24.29
N ALA A 543 24.29 39.03 -24.11
CA ALA A 543 24.74 40.43 -24.07
C ALA A 543 25.50 40.73 -22.76
N ASP A 544 24.97 40.25 -21.63
CA ASP A 544 25.51 40.54 -20.29
C ASP A 544 26.13 39.30 -19.63
N GLY A 545 26.18 38.15 -20.34
CA GLY A 545 26.85 36.92 -19.91
C GLY A 545 26.21 36.15 -18.74
N GLY A 546 25.07 36.59 -18.21
CA GLY A 546 24.44 35.99 -17.03
C GLY A 546 22.92 35.85 -17.13
N LEU A 547 22.40 34.84 -16.44
CA LEU A 547 21.00 34.58 -16.17
C LEU A 547 20.65 35.13 -14.80
N THR A 548 19.70 36.05 -14.71
CA THR A 548 19.20 36.57 -13.42
C THR A 548 18.07 35.67 -12.95
N VAL A 549 18.25 35.03 -11.81
CA VAL A 549 17.34 34.04 -11.23
C VAL A 549 16.67 34.62 -9.99
N PRO A 550 15.34 34.84 -9.98
CA PRO A 550 14.64 35.37 -8.82
C PRO A 550 14.54 34.31 -7.71
N THR A 551 14.71 34.76 -6.47
CA THR A 551 14.59 33.93 -5.26
C THR A 551 13.55 34.55 -4.32
N ALA A 552 12.93 33.70 -3.48
CA ALA A 552 11.97 34.12 -2.46
C ALA A 552 12.37 33.55 -1.08
N PRO A 553 13.40 34.11 -0.42
CA PRO A 553 13.95 33.56 0.83
C PRO A 553 12.95 33.57 1.99
N ASP A 554 11.97 34.49 1.97
CA ASP A 554 10.92 34.59 2.99
C ASP A 554 9.84 33.51 2.85
N VAL A 555 9.81 32.76 1.74
CA VAL A 555 8.82 31.71 1.48
C VAL A 555 9.31 30.38 2.04
N ARG A 556 8.82 30.04 3.24
CA ARG A 556 9.27 28.86 3.99
C ARG A 556 8.35 27.67 3.77
N THR A 557 8.92 26.50 3.47
CA THR A 557 8.18 25.25 3.41
C THR A 557 7.73 24.88 4.82
N GLN A 558 6.43 24.61 4.99
CA GLN A 558 5.91 24.16 6.29
C GLN A 558 6.60 22.85 6.70
N PRO A 559 7.04 22.72 7.97
CA PRO A 559 7.55 21.45 8.48
C PRO A 559 6.45 20.40 8.38
N ALA A 560 6.81 19.16 8.07
CA ALA A 560 5.85 18.06 8.07
C ALA A 560 5.20 17.99 9.45
N SER A 561 3.87 18.14 9.52
CA SER A 561 3.15 17.90 10.77
C SER A 561 3.36 16.43 11.13
N LEU A 562 4.10 16.18 12.22
CA LEU A 562 4.22 14.84 12.74
C LEU A 562 2.81 14.35 13.08
N ALA A 563 2.43 13.23 12.48
CA ALA A 563 1.11 12.68 12.72
C ALA A 563 0.92 12.44 14.22
N TRP A 564 -0.29 12.68 14.72
CA TRP A 564 -0.57 12.64 16.17
C TRP A 564 -0.10 11.34 16.82
N TRP A 565 -0.08 10.22 16.08
CA TRP A 565 0.37 8.91 16.53
C TRP A 565 1.88 8.83 16.79
N VAL A 566 2.70 9.70 16.20
CA VAL A 566 4.13 9.82 16.54
C VAL A 566 4.30 10.22 18.01
N TRP A 567 3.39 11.04 18.54
CA TRP A 567 3.36 11.43 19.95
C TRP A 567 2.46 10.50 20.78
N GLY A 568 1.40 9.97 20.20
CA GLY A 568 0.43 9.10 20.86
C GLY A 568 0.94 7.68 21.13
N LEU A 569 1.66 7.05 20.18
CA LEU A 569 2.14 5.68 20.32
C LEU A 569 3.18 5.51 21.44
N PRO A 570 4.15 6.41 21.65
CA PRO A 570 5.03 6.34 22.81
C PRO A 570 4.27 6.40 24.14
N LEU A 571 3.26 7.27 24.23
CA LEU A 571 2.40 7.39 25.41
C LEU A 571 1.59 6.11 25.65
N VAL A 572 0.98 5.55 24.60
CA VAL A 572 0.27 4.27 24.66
C VAL A 572 1.22 3.14 25.05
N ALA A 573 2.43 3.09 24.47
CA ALA A 573 3.44 2.09 24.78
C ALA A 573 3.87 2.17 26.26
N VAL A 574 4.02 3.37 26.83
CA VAL A 574 4.31 3.56 28.26
C VAL A 574 3.16 3.06 29.13
N VAL A 575 1.91 3.33 28.76
CA VAL A 575 0.73 2.84 29.49
C VAL A 575 0.63 1.32 29.42
N VAL A 576 0.87 0.72 28.24
CA VAL A 576 0.89 -0.73 28.04
C VAL A 576 2.03 -1.37 28.83
N ALA A 577 3.23 -0.78 28.79
CA ALA A 577 4.38 -1.25 29.57
C ALA A 577 4.10 -1.19 31.08
N ALA A 578 3.51 -0.11 31.57
CA ALA A 578 3.09 0.01 32.97
C ALA A 578 2.03 -1.03 33.35
N ALA A 579 1.04 -1.26 32.49
CA ALA A 579 0.02 -2.28 32.70
C ALA A 579 0.61 -3.70 32.70
N LEU A 580 1.57 -4.00 31.82
CA LEU A 580 2.29 -5.27 31.77
C LEU A 580 3.20 -5.46 33.00
N LEU A 581 3.88 -4.41 33.47
CA LEU A 581 4.70 -4.45 34.68
C LEU A 581 3.85 -4.65 35.94
N LEU A 582 2.65 -4.06 35.99
CA LEU A 582 1.70 -4.18 37.10
C LEU A 582 0.94 -5.51 37.11
N THR A 583 0.67 -6.11 35.95
CA THR A 583 -0.08 -7.39 35.84
C THR A 583 0.82 -8.62 35.66
N GLY A 584 2.04 -8.46 35.17
CA GLY A 584 3.02 -9.53 34.90
C GLY A 584 3.82 -10.02 36.10
N ARG A 585 3.67 -9.42 37.29
CA ARG A 585 4.35 -9.86 38.53
C ARG A 585 3.78 -11.13 39.17
N ARG A 586 2.94 -11.91 38.47
CA ARG A 586 2.71 -13.31 38.83
C ARG A 586 3.71 -14.19 38.07
N ARG A 587 4.96 -14.21 38.55
CA ARG A 587 5.84 -15.36 38.35
C ARG A 587 5.06 -16.58 38.85
N THR A 588 4.63 -17.46 37.95
CA THR A 588 4.37 -18.85 38.30
C THR A 588 5.71 -19.41 38.73
N ALA A 589 6.00 -19.34 40.03
CA ALA A 589 7.14 -20.05 40.60
C ALA A 589 7.02 -21.50 40.14
N ALA A 590 8.08 -22.02 39.50
CA ALA A 590 8.16 -23.44 39.22
C ALA A 590 7.98 -24.19 40.55
N PRO A 591 7.16 -25.25 40.61
CA PRO A 591 7.16 -26.16 41.75
C PRO A 591 8.59 -26.62 41.98
N ALA A 592 8.99 -26.72 43.25
CA ALA A 592 10.31 -27.21 43.60
C ALA A 592 10.52 -28.62 43.01
N PRO A 593 11.77 -28.98 42.66
CA PRO A 593 12.11 -30.36 42.34
C PRO A 593 11.68 -31.28 43.48
N ASP A 594 11.10 -32.42 43.13
CA ASP A 594 10.74 -33.45 44.11
C ASP A 594 11.97 -34.30 44.43
N PRO A 595 12.51 -34.24 45.66
CA PRO A 595 13.72 -34.96 46.01
C PRO A 595 13.54 -36.49 46.00
N GLU A 596 12.32 -37.01 46.22
CA GLU A 596 12.06 -38.46 46.22
C GLU A 596 12.10 -39.05 44.80
N LEU A 597 11.98 -38.20 43.78
CA LEU A 597 12.01 -38.58 42.35
C LEU A 597 13.31 -38.17 41.64
N ALA A 598 14.33 -37.74 42.38
CA ALA A 598 15.59 -37.25 41.81
C ALA A 598 16.32 -38.30 40.95
N GLU A 599 16.26 -39.57 41.35
CA GLU A 599 16.86 -40.70 40.64
C GLU A 599 15.90 -41.40 39.66
N VAL A 600 14.66 -40.93 39.54
CA VAL A 600 13.66 -41.49 38.62
C VAL A 600 13.74 -40.78 37.26
N PRO A 601 14.18 -41.45 36.19
CA PRO A 601 14.29 -40.84 34.86
C PRO A 601 13.00 -40.21 34.36
N LEU A 602 11.86 -40.88 34.53
CA LEU A 602 10.57 -40.36 34.08
C LEU A 602 9.42 -40.84 34.96
N ARG A 603 8.60 -39.90 35.43
CA ARG A 603 7.31 -40.15 36.06
C ARG A 603 6.22 -39.33 35.37
N ILE A 604 5.19 -40.01 34.87
CA ILE A 604 3.98 -39.39 34.31
C ILE A 604 2.81 -39.64 35.26
N THR A 605 2.01 -38.62 35.56
CA THR A 605 0.83 -38.74 36.44
C THR A 605 -0.36 -37.98 35.89
N GLY A 606 -1.45 -38.70 35.60
CA GLY A 606 -2.74 -38.17 35.18
C GLY A 606 -2.73 -37.36 33.88
N LEU A 607 -1.81 -37.66 32.97
CA LEU A 607 -1.51 -36.81 31.82
C LEU A 607 -2.65 -36.84 30.79
N SER A 608 -3.17 -35.66 30.42
CA SER A 608 -4.25 -35.54 29.44
C SER A 608 -4.05 -34.37 28.46
N LYS A 609 -4.41 -34.61 27.19
CA LYS A 609 -4.35 -33.61 26.11
C LYS A 609 -5.51 -33.71 25.12
N ARG A 610 -6.10 -32.55 24.80
CA ARG A 610 -7.11 -32.31 23.77
C ARG A 610 -6.63 -31.23 22.79
N TYR A 611 -6.83 -31.47 21.50
CA TYR A 611 -6.54 -30.48 20.46
C TYR A 611 -7.80 -29.68 20.11
N ALA A 612 -7.65 -28.38 19.85
CA ALA A 612 -8.76 -27.42 19.68
C ALA A 612 -9.75 -27.74 18.54
N LYS A 613 -9.38 -28.63 17.59
CA LYS A 613 -10.23 -29.04 16.46
C LYS A 613 -10.97 -30.38 16.70
N SER A 614 -10.78 -31.06 17.83
CA SER A 614 -11.49 -32.29 18.19
C SER A 614 -12.26 -32.06 19.49
N VAL A 615 -13.56 -31.79 19.38
CA VAL A 615 -14.40 -31.44 20.53
C VAL A 615 -14.65 -32.66 21.42
N ASP A 616 -14.63 -33.88 20.85
CA ASP A 616 -15.01 -35.13 21.54
C ASP A 616 -13.91 -36.20 21.67
N ARG A 617 -12.67 -35.96 21.21
CA ARG A 617 -11.59 -36.98 21.26
C ARG A 617 -10.34 -36.46 21.96
N TYR A 618 -9.96 -37.12 23.06
CA TYR A 618 -8.67 -36.93 23.73
C TYR A 618 -7.57 -37.59 22.90
N ALA A 619 -6.44 -36.90 22.72
CA ALA A 619 -5.25 -37.48 22.11
C ALA A 619 -4.47 -38.34 23.12
N VAL A 620 -4.48 -37.90 24.39
CA VAL A 620 -4.02 -38.66 25.55
C VAL A 620 -4.99 -38.36 26.70
N LYS A 621 -5.38 -39.38 27.47
CA LYS A 621 -6.32 -39.25 28.59
C LYS A 621 -5.86 -40.09 29.77
N ASP A 622 -5.60 -39.43 30.90
CA ASP A 622 -5.27 -40.02 32.20
C ASP A 622 -4.10 -41.03 32.17
N LEU A 623 -3.05 -40.71 31.41
CA LEU A 623 -1.87 -41.57 31.27
C LEU A 623 -0.97 -41.43 32.51
N SER A 624 -0.62 -42.55 33.15
CA SER A 624 0.28 -42.60 34.31
C SER A 624 1.20 -43.81 34.25
N PHE A 625 2.51 -43.62 34.26
CA PHE A 625 3.51 -44.70 34.38
C PHE A 625 4.86 -44.14 34.83
N THR A 626 5.78 -45.02 35.18
CA THR A 626 7.15 -44.68 35.64
C THR A 626 8.17 -45.46 34.85
N VAL A 627 9.32 -44.85 34.63
CA VAL A 627 10.47 -45.46 33.97
C VAL A 627 11.64 -45.38 34.92
N GLU A 628 12.23 -46.53 35.20
CA GLU A 628 13.38 -46.69 36.08
C GLU A 628 14.69 -46.57 35.31
N LYS A 629 15.78 -46.35 36.06
CA LYS A 629 17.11 -46.19 35.50
C LYS A 629 17.61 -47.47 34.81
N GLY A 630 18.23 -47.33 33.64
CA GLY A 630 18.77 -48.46 32.87
C GLY A 630 17.72 -49.26 32.08
N GLN A 631 16.45 -48.84 32.10
CA GLN A 631 15.41 -49.48 31.31
C GLN A 631 15.47 -49.04 29.84
N VAL A 632 15.31 -50.00 28.93
CA VAL A 632 14.85 -49.74 27.57
C VAL A 632 13.34 -49.96 27.55
N LEU A 633 12.57 -48.89 27.41
CA LEU A 633 11.12 -48.89 27.44
C LEU A 633 10.53 -48.76 26.04
N GLY A 634 9.72 -49.74 25.63
CA GLY A 634 8.95 -49.70 24.39
C GLY A 634 7.56 -49.11 24.60
N LEU A 635 7.27 -47.96 23.99
CA LEU A 635 5.93 -47.41 23.90
C LEU A 635 5.24 -48.02 22.68
N LEU A 636 4.32 -48.94 22.92
CA LEU A 636 3.72 -49.80 21.91
C LEU A 636 2.23 -49.47 21.73
N GLY A 637 1.74 -49.47 20.50
CA GLY A 637 0.32 -49.24 20.20
C GLY A 637 0.08 -48.89 18.73
N PRO A 638 -1.15 -49.00 18.22
CA PRO A 638 -1.48 -48.69 16.84
C PRO A 638 -1.25 -47.20 16.51
N ASN A 639 -1.22 -46.88 15.22
CA ASN A 639 -1.17 -45.50 14.76
C ASN A 639 -2.37 -44.71 15.30
N GLY A 640 -2.10 -43.59 15.97
CA GLY A 640 -3.14 -42.80 16.63
C GLY A 640 -3.43 -43.16 18.10
N ALA A 641 -2.67 -44.09 18.70
CA ALA A 641 -2.79 -44.43 20.13
C ALA A 641 -2.33 -43.31 21.10
N GLY A 642 -1.74 -42.22 20.60
CA GLY A 642 -1.31 -41.08 21.41
C GLY A 642 0.21 -40.99 21.66
N LYS A 643 1.01 -41.96 21.19
CA LYS A 643 2.47 -42.08 21.40
C LYS A 643 3.25 -40.78 21.16
N THR A 644 3.26 -40.28 19.91
CA THR A 644 3.95 -39.02 19.55
C THR A 644 3.42 -37.82 20.35
N THR A 645 2.13 -37.78 20.69
CA THR A 645 1.58 -36.69 21.53
C THR A 645 2.12 -36.76 22.96
N THR A 646 2.26 -37.96 23.53
CA THR A 646 2.96 -38.15 24.82
C THR A 646 4.41 -37.71 24.73
N LEU A 647 5.16 -38.15 23.71
CA LEU A 647 6.58 -37.79 23.54
C LEU A 647 6.78 -36.27 23.36
N ARG A 648 5.93 -35.58 22.58
CA ARG A 648 5.98 -34.12 22.47
C ARG A 648 5.71 -33.38 23.79
N MET A 649 4.85 -33.93 24.65
CA MET A 649 4.64 -33.39 26.02
C MET A 649 5.86 -33.63 26.92
N LEU A 650 6.53 -34.79 26.81
CA LEU A 650 7.76 -35.10 27.56
C LEU A 650 8.91 -34.13 27.28
N MET A 651 9.00 -33.65 26.05
CA MET A 651 10.01 -32.65 25.64
C MET A 651 9.58 -31.21 25.93
N GLY A 652 8.37 -30.98 26.45
CA GLY A 652 7.82 -29.64 26.65
C GLY A 652 7.50 -28.88 25.37
N LEU A 653 7.43 -29.54 24.20
CA LEU A 653 7.04 -28.92 22.93
C LEU A 653 5.55 -28.55 22.90
N ILE A 654 4.73 -29.29 23.65
CA ILE A 654 3.31 -28.98 23.87
C ILE A 654 2.98 -29.10 25.36
N ALA A 655 2.14 -28.19 25.86
CA ALA A 655 1.69 -28.22 27.24
C ALA A 655 0.51 -29.21 27.42
N PRO A 656 0.49 -30.04 28.47
CA PRO A 656 -0.68 -30.83 28.82
C PRO A 656 -1.84 -29.94 29.28
N ASP A 657 -3.07 -30.42 29.12
CA ASP A 657 -4.25 -29.71 29.62
C ASP A 657 -4.49 -30.03 31.11
N SER A 658 -4.07 -31.23 31.56
CA SER A 658 -4.02 -31.65 32.96
C SER A 658 -3.00 -32.78 33.17
N GLY A 659 -2.64 -33.05 34.42
CA GLY A 659 -1.56 -33.98 34.78
C GLY A 659 -0.18 -33.32 34.84
N GLU A 660 0.82 -34.10 35.21
CA GLU A 660 2.20 -33.64 35.34
C GLU A 660 3.18 -34.69 34.78
N ILE A 661 4.28 -34.22 34.21
CA ILE A 661 5.44 -35.00 33.83
C ILE A 661 6.62 -34.51 34.67
N ARG A 662 7.31 -35.44 35.34
CA ARG A 662 8.57 -35.16 36.05
C ARG A 662 9.70 -36.00 35.48
N VAL A 663 10.83 -35.37 35.25
CA VAL A 663 12.08 -36.00 34.82
C VAL A 663 13.12 -35.67 35.89
N PHE A 664 13.75 -36.67 36.51
CA PHE A 664 14.67 -36.50 37.64
C PHE A 664 14.13 -35.53 38.72
N GLY A 665 12.86 -35.70 39.09
CA GLY A 665 12.14 -34.87 40.07
C GLY A 665 11.68 -33.48 39.59
N HIS A 666 12.12 -33.04 38.40
CA HIS A 666 11.81 -31.72 37.86
C HIS A 666 10.57 -31.75 36.96
N ALA A 667 9.62 -30.84 37.20
CA ALA A 667 8.43 -30.70 36.37
C ALA A 667 8.77 -30.20 34.96
N ILE A 668 8.37 -30.94 33.94
CA ILE A 668 8.59 -30.57 32.53
C ILE A 668 7.71 -29.40 32.12
N ARG A 669 8.34 -28.38 31.53
CA ARG A 669 7.72 -27.21 30.90
C ARG A 669 8.61 -26.73 29.76
N PRO A 670 8.07 -25.91 28.83
CA PRO A 670 8.89 -25.24 27.82
C PRO A 670 10.09 -24.52 28.48
N GLY A 671 11.31 -24.90 28.10
CA GLY A 671 12.55 -24.31 28.62
C GLY A 671 13.00 -24.78 30.01
N ALA A 672 12.47 -25.90 30.53
CA ALA A 672 12.95 -26.45 31.81
C ALA A 672 14.43 -26.86 31.72
N SER A 673 15.25 -26.51 32.72
CA SER A 673 16.70 -26.80 32.74
C SER A 673 17.02 -28.29 32.67
N VAL A 674 16.13 -29.14 33.21
CA VAL A 674 16.28 -30.60 33.17
C VAL A 674 16.26 -31.18 31.75
N LEU A 675 15.70 -30.45 30.76
CA LEU A 675 15.71 -30.89 29.36
C LEU A 675 17.13 -31.00 28.78
N SER A 676 18.13 -30.35 29.40
CA SER A 676 19.54 -30.53 29.04
C SER A 676 20.06 -31.96 29.29
N ARG A 677 19.38 -32.72 30.16
CA ARG A 677 19.65 -34.14 30.47
C ARG A 677 18.81 -35.10 29.62
N VAL A 678 18.04 -34.59 28.66
CA VAL A 678 17.16 -35.37 27.79
C VAL A 678 17.59 -35.22 26.34
N GLY A 679 17.92 -36.33 25.70
CA GLY A 679 18.14 -36.42 24.25
C GLY A 679 16.86 -36.85 23.57
N ALA A 680 16.51 -36.24 22.45
CA ALA A 680 15.28 -36.62 21.76
C ALA A 680 15.37 -36.58 20.23
N PHE A 681 14.74 -37.56 19.60
CA PHE A 681 14.48 -37.63 18.17
C PHE A 681 12.98 -37.88 17.96
N VAL A 682 12.24 -36.84 17.57
CA VAL A 682 10.78 -36.88 17.38
C VAL A 682 10.44 -36.08 16.12
N GLU A 683 9.63 -36.66 15.22
CA GLU A 683 9.20 -36.06 13.93
C GLU A 683 10.26 -35.79 12.86
N GLY A 684 11.19 -36.72 12.66
CA GLY A 684 12.16 -36.65 11.56
C GLY A 684 13.21 -35.54 11.74
N ALA A 685 14.37 -35.73 11.13
CA ALA A 685 15.50 -34.85 11.39
C ALA A 685 15.52 -33.64 10.45
N GLY A 686 15.37 -32.44 11.01
CA GLY A 686 15.44 -31.17 10.30
C GLY A 686 16.87 -30.74 9.94
N PHE A 687 17.62 -31.58 9.25
CA PHE A 687 18.99 -31.29 8.84
C PHE A 687 19.07 -30.32 7.67
N LEU A 688 20.11 -29.49 7.65
CA LEU A 688 20.47 -28.66 6.51
C LEU A 688 21.10 -29.55 5.42
N PRO A 689 20.43 -29.74 4.26
CA PRO A 689 20.81 -30.78 3.30
C PRO A 689 22.12 -30.50 2.56
N HIS A 690 22.55 -29.24 2.51
CA HIS A 690 23.77 -28.81 1.83
C HIS A 690 25.02 -28.86 2.74
N LEU A 691 24.84 -29.02 4.06
CA LEU A 691 25.94 -29.16 5.01
C LEU A 691 26.32 -30.63 5.20
N THR A 692 27.56 -30.87 5.63
CA THR A 692 28.04 -32.20 6.01
C THR A 692 27.33 -32.69 7.28
N GLY A 693 27.36 -34.00 7.53
CA GLY A 693 26.83 -34.58 8.77
C GLY A 693 27.47 -33.94 10.00
N ARG A 694 28.81 -33.81 10.01
CA ARG A 694 29.55 -33.15 11.09
C ARG A 694 29.12 -31.70 11.31
N ALA A 695 29.01 -30.91 10.24
CA ALA A 695 28.62 -29.51 10.33
C ALA A 695 27.19 -29.32 10.87
N ASN A 696 26.27 -30.24 10.57
CA ASN A 696 24.93 -30.22 11.14
C ASN A 696 24.95 -30.43 12.67
N LEU A 697 25.73 -31.39 13.17
CA LEU A 697 25.85 -31.67 14.61
C LEU A 697 26.50 -30.52 15.37
N GLU A 698 27.59 -29.95 14.82
CA GLU A 698 28.26 -28.79 15.41
C GLU A 698 27.35 -27.57 15.47
N LEU A 699 26.60 -27.31 14.40
CA LEU A 699 25.65 -26.20 14.36
C LEU A 699 24.51 -26.39 15.37
N TYR A 700 23.98 -27.61 15.47
CA TYR A 700 22.96 -27.95 16.45
C TYR A 700 23.46 -27.71 17.87
N TRP A 701 24.66 -28.19 18.21
CA TRP A 701 25.24 -28.01 19.54
C TRP A 701 25.45 -26.52 19.87
N ARG A 702 26.01 -25.75 18.94
CA ARG A 702 26.20 -24.30 19.11
C ARG A 702 24.88 -23.56 19.37
N ALA A 703 23.79 -23.99 18.72
CA ALA A 703 22.47 -23.38 18.92
C ALA A 703 21.90 -23.62 20.34
N THR A 704 22.37 -24.66 21.06
CA THR A 704 21.99 -24.89 22.47
C THR A 704 22.61 -23.89 23.44
N GLY A 705 23.70 -23.20 23.04
CA GLY A 705 24.45 -22.29 23.90
C GLY A 705 25.28 -22.97 24.99
N ARG A 706 25.44 -24.30 24.93
CA ARG A 706 26.24 -25.09 25.88
C ARG A 706 27.74 -25.08 25.50
N PRO A 707 28.67 -25.28 26.47
CA PRO A 707 30.10 -25.39 26.20
C PRO A 707 30.42 -26.51 25.21
N ALA A 708 31.47 -26.34 24.40
CA ALA A 708 31.80 -27.30 23.35
C ALA A 708 32.37 -28.62 23.91
N GLU A 709 33.04 -28.55 25.06
CA GLU A 709 33.56 -29.71 25.79
C GLU A 709 32.46 -30.69 26.22
N ASP A 710 31.26 -30.20 26.50
CA ASP A 710 30.12 -31.00 26.95
C ASP A 710 29.40 -31.71 25.78
N ALA A 711 29.85 -31.54 24.53
CA ALA A 711 29.17 -32.07 23.35
C ALA A 711 29.30 -33.59 23.19
N HIS A 712 30.40 -34.18 23.70
CA HIS A 712 30.73 -35.59 23.50
C HIS A 712 30.62 -36.03 22.03
N LEU A 713 31.05 -35.15 21.11
CA LEU A 713 30.80 -35.31 19.68
C LEU A 713 31.45 -36.58 19.13
N ASP A 714 32.70 -36.89 19.51
CA ASP A 714 33.40 -38.06 19.00
C ASP A 714 32.76 -39.38 19.45
N GLU A 715 32.30 -39.45 20.70
CA GLU A 715 31.57 -40.60 21.25
C GLU A 715 30.21 -40.78 20.57
N ALA A 716 29.46 -39.68 20.35
CA ALA A 716 28.20 -39.73 19.62
C ALA A 716 28.38 -40.16 18.14
N LEU A 717 29.50 -39.77 17.51
CA LEU A 717 29.86 -40.15 16.14
C LEU A 717 30.30 -41.62 16.03
N GLU A 718 31.05 -42.12 17.02
CA GLU A 718 31.43 -43.53 17.12
C GLU A 718 30.19 -44.42 17.28
N ILE A 719 29.26 -44.01 18.15
CA ILE A 719 28.00 -44.75 18.38
C ILE A 719 27.12 -44.74 17.12
N ALA A 720 27.11 -43.66 16.34
CA ALA A 720 26.33 -43.55 15.11
C ALA A 720 26.88 -44.37 13.94
N GLY A 721 28.15 -44.78 13.97
CA GLY A 721 28.75 -45.69 12.99
C GLY A 721 28.68 -45.22 11.54
N LEU A 722 28.82 -43.91 11.28
CA LEU A 722 28.70 -43.31 9.95
C LEU A 722 30.03 -43.20 9.17
N GLY A 723 31.18 -43.35 9.85
CA GLY A 723 32.51 -43.32 9.24
C GLY A 723 32.74 -42.10 8.32
N ASP A 724 33.36 -42.34 7.15
CA ASP A 724 33.68 -41.32 6.15
C ASP A 724 32.44 -40.60 5.59
N ALA A 725 31.23 -41.12 5.81
CA ALA A 725 30.02 -40.45 5.37
C ALA A 725 29.80 -39.10 6.06
N LEU A 726 30.34 -38.89 7.27
CA LEU A 726 30.17 -37.67 8.06
C LEU A 726 30.65 -36.40 7.36
N GLU A 727 31.64 -36.54 6.48
CA GLU A 727 32.22 -35.43 5.70
C GLU A 727 31.46 -35.18 4.38
N ARG A 728 30.44 -36.00 4.06
CA ARG A 728 29.57 -35.79 2.89
C ARG A 728 28.33 -34.99 3.26
N ALA A 729 27.82 -34.23 2.29
CA ALA A 729 26.60 -33.44 2.46
C ALA A 729 25.38 -34.35 2.74
N VAL A 730 24.52 -33.95 3.69
CA VAL A 730 23.37 -34.77 4.14
C VAL A 730 22.38 -35.07 3.00
N ARG A 731 22.32 -34.25 1.94
CA ARG A 731 21.51 -34.56 0.75
C ARG A 731 21.86 -35.88 0.07
N THR A 732 23.08 -36.39 0.25
CA THR A 732 23.53 -37.66 -0.35
C THR A 732 23.30 -38.86 0.56
N TYR A 733 22.68 -38.67 1.73
CA TYR A 733 22.46 -39.72 2.71
C TYR A 733 21.22 -40.53 2.34
N SER A 734 21.29 -41.86 2.52
CA SER A 734 20.10 -42.71 2.52
C SER A 734 19.18 -42.36 3.70
N GLN A 735 17.96 -42.89 3.70
CA GLN A 735 17.06 -42.73 4.85
C GLN A 735 17.70 -43.26 6.15
N GLY A 736 18.31 -44.46 6.12
CA GLY A 736 18.97 -45.01 7.29
C GLY A 736 20.19 -44.23 7.77
N MET A 737 20.96 -43.63 6.86
CA MET A 737 22.06 -42.73 7.23
C MET A 737 21.56 -41.45 7.91
N ARG A 738 20.43 -40.89 7.46
CA ARG A 738 19.79 -39.73 8.10
C ARG A 738 19.26 -40.07 9.49
N GLN A 739 18.71 -41.27 9.67
CA GLN A 739 18.26 -41.78 10.97
C GLN A 739 19.43 -41.94 11.95
N ARG A 740 20.55 -42.52 11.51
CA ARG A 740 21.78 -42.61 12.34
C ARG A 740 22.32 -41.25 12.73
N LEU A 741 22.34 -40.30 11.80
CA LEU A 741 22.75 -38.92 12.10
C LEU A 741 21.80 -38.24 13.11
N ALA A 742 20.50 -38.51 13.03
CA ALA A 742 19.51 -38.00 13.96
C ALA A 742 19.69 -38.53 15.39
N ILE A 743 20.08 -39.80 15.50
CA ILE A 743 20.36 -40.45 16.77
C ILE A 743 21.69 -39.94 17.34
N ALA A 744 22.71 -39.74 16.49
CA ALA A 744 23.94 -39.05 16.87
C ALA A 744 23.64 -37.66 17.46
N GLN A 745 22.75 -36.89 16.81
CA GLN A 745 22.31 -35.58 17.30
C GLN A 745 21.58 -35.67 18.65
N ALA A 746 20.72 -36.67 18.83
CA ALA A 746 20.01 -36.89 20.08
C ALA A 746 20.92 -37.36 21.23
N MET A 747 22.07 -37.96 20.91
CA MET A 747 23.08 -38.42 21.87
C MET A 747 24.12 -37.36 22.25
N LEU A 748 24.12 -36.20 21.58
CA LEU A 748 25.04 -35.11 21.92
C LEU A 748 24.88 -34.70 23.39
N GLY A 749 26.00 -34.64 24.10
CA GLY A 749 26.05 -34.41 25.54
C GLY A 749 25.63 -35.60 26.42
N LEU A 750 25.59 -36.81 25.84
CA LEU A 750 25.32 -38.09 26.51
C LEU A 750 24.20 -38.03 27.55
N PRO A 751 22.98 -37.65 27.14
CA PRO A 751 21.87 -37.44 28.06
C PRO A 751 21.49 -38.72 28.80
N ASP A 752 21.10 -38.55 30.07
CA ASP A 752 20.70 -39.64 30.97
C ASP A 752 19.39 -40.32 30.52
N LEU A 753 18.55 -39.60 29.77
CA LEU A 753 17.30 -40.09 29.19
C LEU A 753 17.27 -39.81 27.67
N LEU A 754 17.19 -40.86 26.86
CA LEU A 754 17.09 -40.78 25.40
C LEU A 754 15.67 -41.16 24.94
N ILE A 755 15.03 -40.31 24.13
CA ILE A 755 13.66 -40.52 23.63
C ILE A 755 13.68 -40.60 22.11
N LEU A 756 13.24 -41.72 21.54
CA LEU A 756 13.27 -42.00 20.10
C LEU A 756 11.87 -42.35 19.59
N ASP A 757 11.32 -41.56 18.66
CA ASP A 757 10.04 -41.86 18.01
C ASP A 757 10.26 -42.61 16.68
N GLU A 758 9.84 -43.88 16.63
CA GLU A 758 9.92 -44.76 15.44
C GLU A 758 11.33 -44.79 14.80
N PRO A 759 12.41 -45.07 15.57
CA PRO A 759 13.79 -44.94 15.11
C PRO A 759 14.19 -45.93 14.01
N THR A 760 13.41 -46.98 13.80
CA THR A 760 13.65 -48.06 12.84
C THR A 760 12.79 -48.00 11.59
N ASN A 761 11.90 -47.02 11.50
CA ASN A 761 10.99 -46.89 10.38
C ASN A 761 11.74 -46.62 9.06
N GLY A 762 11.59 -47.50 8.08
CA GLY A 762 12.25 -47.42 6.77
C GLY A 762 13.73 -47.81 6.75
N LEU A 763 14.18 -48.59 7.73
CA LEU A 763 15.47 -49.27 7.74
C LEU A 763 15.36 -50.70 7.18
N ASP A 764 16.43 -51.18 6.54
CA ASP A 764 16.54 -52.59 6.13
C ASP A 764 16.84 -53.50 7.34
N PRO A 765 16.50 -54.80 7.33
CA PRO A 765 16.69 -55.69 8.48
C PRO A 765 18.10 -55.68 9.13
N PRO A 766 19.22 -55.62 8.37
CA PRO A 766 20.55 -55.47 8.98
C PRO A 766 20.72 -54.15 9.74
N GLN A 767 20.18 -53.05 9.21
CA GLN A 767 20.26 -51.73 9.81
C GLN A 767 19.40 -51.62 11.09
N ILE A 768 18.27 -52.32 11.14
CA ILE A 768 17.43 -52.46 12.36
C ILE A 768 18.21 -53.20 13.45
N ARG A 769 18.93 -54.27 13.12
CA ARG A 769 19.74 -55.02 14.09
C ARG A 769 20.87 -54.16 14.68
N GLU A 770 21.60 -53.45 13.83
CA GLU A 770 22.66 -52.52 14.26
C GLU A 770 22.10 -51.39 15.14
N MET A 771 20.94 -50.84 14.78
CA MET A 771 20.29 -49.78 15.58
C MET A 771 19.89 -50.26 16.97
N ARG A 772 19.37 -51.49 17.05
CA ARG A 772 19.04 -52.14 18.31
C ARG A 772 20.27 -52.30 19.19
N GLU A 773 21.38 -52.81 18.64
CA GLU A 773 22.63 -52.98 19.39
C GLU A 773 23.12 -51.65 19.98
N VAL A 774 22.99 -50.55 19.23
CA VAL A 774 23.30 -49.19 19.70
C VAL A 774 22.43 -48.78 20.89
N MET A 775 21.11 -48.98 20.83
CA MET A 775 20.19 -48.63 21.93
C MET A 775 20.45 -49.48 23.19
N ILE A 776 20.68 -50.78 23.03
CA ILE A 776 20.98 -51.70 24.13
C ILE A 776 22.31 -51.31 24.80
N ARG A 777 23.36 -51.06 24.01
CA ARG A 777 24.67 -50.64 24.54
C ARG A 777 24.58 -49.32 25.29
N TYR A 778 23.83 -48.36 24.76
CA TYR A 778 23.61 -47.07 25.42
C TYR A 778 22.90 -47.23 26.77
N ALA A 779 21.93 -48.14 26.86
CA ALA A 779 21.23 -48.45 28.11
C ALA A 779 22.08 -49.26 29.10
N ALA A 780 22.95 -50.15 28.62
CA ALA A 780 23.85 -50.96 29.45
C ALA A 780 24.86 -50.11 30.25
N GLU A 781 25.15 -48.89 29.79
CA GLU A 781 25.95 -47.89 30.52
C GLU A 781 25.16 -47.18 31.65
N GLY A 782 23.94 -47.64 31.97
CA GLY A 782 23.11 -47.13 33.07
C GLY A 782 22.21 -45.95 32.70
N ARG A 783 22.07 -45.65 31.40
CA ARG A 783 21.18 -44.62 30.85
C ARG A 783 19.82 -45.21 30.48
N THR A 784 18.78 -44.40 30.43
CA THR A 784 17.42 -44.85 30.11
C THR A 784 17.06 -44.49 28.68
N VAL A 785 16.45 -45.43 27.94
CA VAL A 785 16.03 -45.23 26.55
C VAL A 785 14.52 -45.50 26.43
N ILE A 786 13.79 -44.56 25.85
CA ILE A 786 12.36 -44.70 25.51
C ILE A 786 12.23 -44.73 24.00
N VAL A 787 11.67 -45.82 23.48
CA VAL A 787 11.45 -46.02 22.05
C VAL A 787 9.96 -46.17 21.77
N SER A 788 9.42 -45.39 20.84
CA SER A 788 8.08 -45.63 20.29
C SER A 788 8.22 -46.48 19.04
N SER A 789 7.51 -47.60 18.97
CA SER A 789 7.48 -48.48 17.79
C SER A 789 6.11 -49.12 17.64
N HIS A 790 5.76 -49.48 16.41
CA HIS A 790 4.59 -50.31 16.08
C HIS A 790 5.00 -51.73 15.63
N LEU A 791 6.31 -52.03 15.57
CA LEU A 791 6.86 -53.32 15.17
C LEU A 791 7.13 -54.20 16.39
N LEU A 792 6.24 -55.15 16.65
CA LEU A 792 6.26 -56.02 17.84
C LEU A 792 7.56 -56.84 17.96
N ALA A 793 8.03 -57.41 16.85
CA ALA A 793 9.25 -58.21 16.81
C ALA A 793 10.53 -57.41 17.14
N GLU A 794 10.52 -56.09 16.91
CA GLU A 794 11.64 -55.22 17.26
C GLU A 794 11.65 -54.90 18.75
N VAL A 795 10.48 -54.58 19.27
CA VAL A 795 10.23 -54.22 20.66
C VAL A 795 10.55 -55.40 21.58
N GLU A 796 10.13 -56.62 21.23
CA GLU A 796 10.43 -57.85 21.98
C GLU A 796 11.94 -58.11 22.13
N GLN A 797 12.71 -57.79 21.09
CA GLN A 797 14.15 -58.07 21.04
C GLN A 797 15.02 -56.93 21.59
N SER A 798 14.47 -55.72 21.76
CA SER A 798 15.22 -54.51 22.11
C SER A 798 14.85 -53.90 23.47
N CYS A 799 13.61 -54.11 23.91
CA CYS A 799 13.07 -53.48 25.11
C CYS A 799 13.14 -54.44 26.30
N THR A 800 13.29 -53.87 27.49
CA THR A 800 13.19 -54.59 28.76
C THR A 800 11.78 -54.51 29.35
N HIS A 801 11.09 -53.39 29.08
CA HIS A 801 9.77 -53.07 29.60
C HIS A 801 8.92 -52.46 28.48
N LEU A 802 7.59 -52.65 28.55
CA LEU A 802 6.64 -52.12 27.60
C LEU A 802 5.58 -51.26 28.28
N VAL A 803 5.08 -50.28 27.54
CA VAL A 803 3.86 -49.54 27.83
C VAL A 803 2.97 -49.66 26.61
N VAL A 804 1.88 -50.43 26.74
CA VAL A 804 0.89 -50.63 25.69
C VAL A 804 -0.16 -49.53 25.80
N MET A 805 -0.34 -48.78 24.71
CA MET A 805 -1.33 -47.70 24.60
C MET A 805 -2.37 -48.01 23.53
N ASP A 806 -3.64 -47.72 23.83
CA ASP A 806 -4.73 -47.70 22.84
C ASP A 806 -5.61 -46.46 23.05
N ARG A 807 -6.04 -45.83 21.94
CA ARG A 807 -6.94 -44.66 21.91
C ARG A 807 -6.61 -43.57 22.96
N GLY A 808 -5.32 -43.32 23.19
CA GLY A 808 -4.84 -42.28 24.11
C GLY A 808 -4.78 -42.69 25.59
N ARG A 809 -5.00 -43.96 25.94
CA ARG A 809 -4.97 -44.47 27.33
C ARG A 809 -3.92 -45.56 27.50
N LEU A 810 -3.51 -45.77 28.74
CA LEU A 810 -2.71 -46.93 29.13
C LEU A 810 -3.58 -48.19 29.12
N VAL A 811 -3.12 -49.25 28.45
CA VAL A 811 -3.72 -50.58 28.51
C VAL A 811 -2.98 -51.40 29.55
N GLU A 812 -1.66 -51.54 29.41
CA GLU A 812 -0.80 -52.32 30.29
C GLU A 812 0.63 -51.77 30.32
N ALA A 813 1.36 -51.96 31.42
CA ALA A 813 2.77 -51.62 31.53
C ALA A 813 3.52 -52.61 32.43
N GLY A 814 4.68 -53.09 32.00
CA GLY A 814 5.47 -54.08 32.73
C GLY A 814 6.67 -54.62 31.93
N PRO A 815 7.43 -55.57 32.49
CA PRO A 815 8.49 -56.28 31.77
C PRO A 815 7.96 -57.00 30.53
N VAL A 816 8.76 -57.07 29.46
CA VAL A 816 8.37 -57.75 28.21
C VAL A 816 7.97 -59.21 28.46
N GLU A 817 8.72 -59.91 29.32
CA GLU A 817 8.50 -61.34 29.62
C GLU A 817 7.14 -61.61 30.29
N GLU A 818 6.65 -60.67 31.11
CA GLU A 818 5.35 -60.80 31.78
C GLU A 818 4.20 -60.58 30.79
N ILE A 819 4.36 -59.64 29.85
CA ILE A 819 3.35 -59.29 28.84
C ILE A 819 3.29 -60.33 27.71
N ALA A 820 4.41 -60.99 27.37
CA ALA A 820 4.49 -62.00 26.30
C ALA A 820 3.91 -63.39 26.68
N GLY A 821 3.64 -63.65 27.96
CA GLY A 821 2.90 -64.81 28.45
C GLY A 821 3.71 -66.10 28.68
N THR A 822 3.52 -66.69 29.87
CA THR A 822 4.03 -68.00 30.32
C THR A 822 3.25 -69.19 29.75
N GLY A 823 3.83 -69.95 28.80
CA GLY A 823 3.72 -71.42 28.65
C GLY A 823 2.36 -72.15 28.49
N SER A 824 1.21 -71.50 28.60
CA SER A 824 -0.13 -72.13 28.56
C SER A 824 -0.75 -72.23 27.16
N SER A 825 -0.11 -71.65 26.14
CA SER A 825 -0.49 -71.79 24.73
C SER A 825 0.36 -72.85 24.02
N LEU A 826 -0.28 -73.86 23.43
CA LEU A 826 0.34 -74.92 22.65
C LEU A 826 -0.09 -74.84 21.19
N LEU A 827 0.85 -75.02 20.26
CA LEU A 827 0.57 -75.21 18.85
C LEU A 827 0.55 -76.70 18.52
N VAL A 828 -0.55 -77.14 17.94
CA VAL A 828 -0.79 -78.51 17.47
C VAL A 828 -0.81 -78.51 15.94
N GLY A 829 0.24 -79.05 15.32
CA GLY A 829 0.30 -79.26 13.88
C GLY A 829 -0.61 -80.41 13.46
N HIS A 830 -1.33 -80.24 12.35
CA HIS A 830 -2.23 -81.22 11.75
C HIS A 830 -2.04 -81.25 10.23
N GLU A 831 -2.06 -82.45 9.63
CA GLU A 831 -2.07 -82.62 8.17
C GLU A 831 -3.50 -82.89 7.67
N GLY A 832 -4.09 -81.90 7.00
CA GLY A 832 -5.45 -81.92 6.47
C GLY A 832 -6.17 -80.58 6.65
N GLU A 833 -7.34 -80.40 6.02
CA GLU A 833 -8.19 -79.24 6.31
C GLU A 833 -8.86 -79.40 7.68
N LEU A 834 -8.48 -78.56 8.63
CA LEU A 834 -9.22 -78.40 9.88
C LEU A 834 -10.62 -77.86 9.54
N SER A 835 -11.68 -78.52 9.97
CA SER A 835 -13.04 -77.97 9.87
C SER A 835 -13.38 -77.17 11.12
N ASP A 836 -14.24 -76.15 11.02
CA ASP A 836 -14.63 -75.33 12.19
C ASP A 836 -15.31 -76.18 13.27
N ALA A 837 -16.06 -77.22 12.86
CA ALA A 837 -16.62 -78.21 13.77
C ALA A 837 -15.56 -78.99 14.57
N LEU A 838 -14.33 -79.14 14.05
CA LEU A 838 -13.23 -79.76 14.75
C LEU A 838 -12.58 -78.80 15.76
N VAL A 839 -12.38 -77.53 15.36
CA VAL A 839 -11.84 -76.47 16.23
C VAL A 839 -12.73 -76.26 17.45
N GLU A 840 -14.05 -76.22 17.23
CA GLU A 840 -15.04 -76.06 18.29
C GLU A 840 -15.08 -77.28 19.22
N LYS A 841 -14.93 -78.50 18.68
CA LYS A 841 -14.81 -79.73 19.49
C LYS A 841 -13.55 -79.73 20.37
N VAL A 842 -12.42 -79.27 19.85
CA VAL A 842 -11.18 -79.16 20.65
C VAL A 842 -11.30 -78.06 21.70
N GLY A 843 -11.94 -76.93 21.36
CA GLY A 843 -12.25 -75.86 22.32
C GLY A 843 -13.20 -76.27 23.44
N ALA A 844 -14.03 -77.29 23.21
CA ALA A 844 -14.95 -77.85 24.21
C ALA A 844 -14.33 -78.95 25.10
N LEU A 845 -13.06 -79.31 24.88
CA LEU A 845 -12.38 -80.33 25.71
C LEU A 845 -12.17 -79.83 27.15
N PRO A 846 -12.32 -80.71 28.17
CA PRO A 846 -12.10 -80.33 29.55
C PRO A 846 -10.68 -79.79 29.81
N GLY A 847 -10.60 -78.55 30.28
CA GLY A 847 -9.36 -77.83 30.59
C GLY A 847 -8.62 -77.25 29.37
N VAL A 848 -9.34 -77.05 28.26
CA VAL A 848 -8.96 -76.13 27.18
C VAL A 848 -9.74 -74.83 27.36
N ALA A 849 -9.04 -73.69 27.44
CA ALA A 849 -9.66 -72.37 27.58
C ALA A 849 -10.17 -71.84 26.23
N SER A 850 -9.41 -72.08 25.17
CA SER A 850 -9.74 -71.67 23.81
C SER A 850 -8.92 -72.45 22.79
N ALA A 851 -9.50 -72.74 21.62
CA ALA A 851 -8.78 -73.27 20.46
C ALA A 851 -9.05 -72.37 19.24
N ALA A 852 -7.99 -71.96 18.54
CA ALA A 852 -8.07 -71.09 17.38
C ALA A 852 -7.22 -71.62 16.22
N ARG A 853 -7.71 -71.48 14.99
CA ARG A 853 -6.98 -71.90 13.79
C ARG A 853 -5.86 -70.90 13.48
N THR A 854 -4.69 -71.42 13.11
CA THR A 854 -3.54 -70.62 12.65
C THR A 854 -3.02 -71.18 11.32
N SER A 855 -2.07 -70.50 10.68
CA SER A 855 -1.47 -70.95 9.42
C SER A 855 -0.70 -72.27 9.53
N ASP A 856 -0.18 -72.59 10.72
CA ASP A 856 0.71 -73.73 10.96
C ASP A 856 0.04 -74.86 11.77
N GLY A 857 -1.27 -74.76 12.01
CA GLY A 857 -2.06 -75.74 12.76
C GLY A 857 -3.10 -75.12 13.69
N LEU A 858 -3.36 -75.77 14.82
CA LEU A 858 -4.32 -75.35 15.84
C LEU A 858 -3.60 -74.81 17.08
N LEU A 859 -3.86 -73.55 17.45
CA LEU A 859 -3.37 -72.96 18.70
C LEU A 859 -4.38 -73.21 19.82
N VAL A 860 -3.94 -73.89 20.88
CA VAL A 860 -4.78 -74.31 21.99
C VAL A 860 -4.25 -73.69 23.28
N HIS A 861 -5.10 -72.97 24.00
CA HIS A 861 -4.80 -72.45 25.33
C HIS A 861 -5.32 -73.41 26.39
N LEU A 862 -4.45 -73.81 27.31
CA LEU A 862 -4.76 -74.74 28.39
C LEU A 862 -5.21 -74.00 29.64
N ASP A 863 -6.29 -74.47 30.26
CA ASP A 863 -6.75 -74.04 31.59
C ASP A 863 -6.79 -75.26 32.52
N GLY A 864 -5.68 -75.50 33.21
CA GLY A 864 -5.55 -76.56 34.22
C GLY A 864 -5.26 -77.98 33.69
N THR A 865 -5.37 -78.25 32.38
CA THR A 865 -4.97 -79.54 31.77
C THR A 865 -3.52 -79.52 31.30
N GLY A 866 -2.75 -80.60 31.52
CA GLY A 866 -1.37 -80.72 31.06
C GLY A 866 -1.23 -81.07 29.57
N PRO A 867 -0.11 -80.71 28.90
CA PRO A 867 0.10 -80.98 27.46
C PRO A 867 -0.09 -82.45 27.06
N ALA A 868 0.31 -83.39 27.92
CA ALA A 868 0.17 -84.83 27.67
C ALA A 868 -1.30 -85.32 27.70
N GLN A 869 -2.14 -84.72 28.53
CA GLN A 869 -3.58 -85.04 28.59
C GLN A 869 -4.32 -84.48 27.38
N LEU A 870 -3.98 -83.25 26.95
CA LEU A 870 -4.52 -82.69 25.71
C LEU A 870 -4.17 -83.58 24.51
N LEU A 871 -2.91 -84.03 24.39
CA LEU A 871 -2.51 -84.93 23.30
C LEU A 871 -3.29 -86.26 23.33
N THR A 872 -3.56 -86.80 24.52
CA THR A 872 -4.35 -88.04 24.68
C THR A 872 -5.80 -87.87 24.21
N GLU A 873 -6.44 -86.75 24.56
CA GLU A 873 -7.81 -86.44 24.13
C GLU A 873 -7.90 -86.13 22.63
N LEU A 874 -6.89 -85.46 22.06
CA LEU A 874 -6.79 -85.25 20.61
C LEU A 874 -6.67 -86.57 19.84
N MET A 875 -5.89 -87.53 20.35
CA MET A 875 -5.80 -88.87 19.74
C MET A 875 -7.09 -89.69 19.89
N ARG A 876 -7.82 -89.56 21.01
CA ARG A 876 -9.14 -90.20 21.21
C ARG A 876 -10.20 -89.74 20.23
N LEU A 877 -10.11 -88.47 19.80
CA LEU A 877 -10.96 -87.90 18.76
C LEU A 877 -10.51 -88.26 17.33
N GLU A 878 -9.53 -89.17 17.21
CA GLU A 878 -8.92 -89.62 15.96
C GLU A 878 -8.33 -88.47 15.12
N ILE A 879 -7.86 -87.40 15.78
CA ILE A 879 -7.22 -86.26 15.11
C ILE A 879 -5.73 -86.59 14.92
N PRO A 880 -5.22 -86.74 13.69
CA PRO A 880 -3.80 -86.98 13.46
C PRO A 880 -2.99 -85.71 13.77
N VAL A 881 -2.06 -85.81 14.73
CA VAL A 881 -1.18 -84.71 15.16
C VAL A 881 0.21 -84.90 14.55
N THR A 882 0.69 -83.91 13.79
CA THR A 882 2.01 -83.92 13.14
C THR A 882 3.10 -83.19 13.93
N SER A 883 2.73 -82.17 14.71
CA SER A 883 3.66 -81.50 15.64
C SER A 883 2.94 -81.00 16.90
N PHE A 884 3.65 -80.88 18.02
CA PHE A 884 3.05 -80.47 19.30
C PHE A 884 4.08 -79.74 20.16
N GLY A 885 3.89 -78.45 20.45
CA GLY A 885 4.84 -77.67 21.26
C GLY A 885 4.33 -76.30 21.71
N PRO A 886 5.01 -75.62 22.66
CA PRO A 886 4.57 -74.32 23.19
C PRO A 886 4.76 -73.16 22.21
N ASN A 887 3.80 -72.21 22.17
CA ASN A 887 3.87 -70.97 21.40
C ASN A 887 4.16 -69.77 22.32
N ARG A 888 5.17 -68.95 21.98
CA ARG A 888 5.65 -67.79 22.79
C ARG A 888 5.90 -66.56 21.90
N ARG A 889 4.86 -65.94 21.34
CA ARG A 889 5.00 -64.73 20.49
C ARG A 889 4.26 -63.53 21.10
N LEU A 890 4.95 -62.39 21.23
CA LEU A 890 4.39 -61.12 21.72
C LEU A 890 3.21 -60.60 20.85
N GLU A 891 3.22 -60.97 19.57
CA GLU A 891 2.18 -60.60 18.59
C GLU A 891 0.78 -61.07 19.00
N ASP A 892 0.67 -62.32 19.48
CA ASP A 892 -0.60 -62.92 19.87
C ASP A 892 -1.14 -62.32 21.18
N ALA A 893 -0.25 -61.99 22.13
CA ALA A 893 -0.61 -61.30 23.37
C ALA A 893 -1.11 -59.88 23.11
N PHE A 894 -0.44 -59.13 22.22
CA PHE A 894 -0.82 -57.78 21.85
C PHE A 894 -2.19 -57.71 21.15
N LEU A 895 -2.49 -58.66 20.25
CA LEU A 895 -3.80 -58.74 19.59
C LEU A 895 -4.92 -59.01 20.59
N THR A 896 -4.65 -59.78 21.64
CA THR A 896 -5.61 -60.05 22.72
C THR A 896 -5.87 -58.79 23.56
N LEU A 897 -4.82 -58.06 23.94
CA LEU A 897 -4.90 -56.84 24.76
C LEU A 897 -5.62 -55.68 24.08
N ILE A 898 -5.62 -55.62 22.75
CA ILE A 898 -6.29 -54.56 21.98
C ILE A 898 -7.65 -55.02 21.41
N GLY A 899 -7.82 -56.31 21.13
CA GLY A 899 -9.04 -56.88 20.55
C GLY A 899 -10.15 -57.19 21.56
N GLY A 900 -9.82 -57.31 22.85
CA GLY A 900 -10.76 -57.59 23.92
C GLY A 900 -11.55 -56.36 24.39
N GLU A 901 -12.47 -55.84 23.56
CA GLU A 901 -13.67 -55.09 23.97
C GLU A 901 -14.45 -54.64 22.71
N VAL A 902 -15.20 -55.57 22.12
CA VAL A 902 -16.41 -55.21 21.37
C VAL A 902 -17.56 -55.99 22.01
N SER A 903 -18.21 -55.36 22.98
CA SER A 903 -19.54 -55.72 23.46
C SER A 903 -20.33 -54.44 23.69
#